data_AF-A0A2S9YIC1-F1
#
_entry.id   AF-A0A2S9YIC1-F1
#
_cell.length_a   1.000
_cell.length_b   1.000
_cell.length_c   1.000
_cell.angle_alpha   90.00
_cell.angle_beta   90.00
_cell.angle_gamma   90.00
#
_symmetry.space_group_name_H-M   'P 1'
#
loop_
_entity.id
_entity.type
_entity.pdbx_description
1 polymer ?
#
loop_
_entity_poly.entity_id
_entity_poly.type
_entity_poly.pdbx_seq_one_letter_code
_entity_poly.pdbx_strand_id
1 'polypeptide(L)'
;MRTPLNPPSTRFGLLPTFLMALALAGCVDEASDEALESGEFRGLEDGLLLHWTFEDHVGTQITDVSGNNRHGMLQGGSFVSSPFGEAISLDGIDDYVSFAGPRSPALYGGVGGNFTVSARVRVADLGRYNTLCVGCGPLSVMYVGASTYGERVMSAIYNQTTQGLLWPTSSEGLLADTWAEVTMIVEGGVAARYYLDCEFDSQLANPGVGLKDYGYSAIGQGATADRWYQGQIDNLRIWNRALSEAELEQLCPTPPSLEQGLELDWTFENHTGNQITDMSGNARHGTLQGGAAIVDSPAGKAVSLDGIDDRISFVGPRAPAIYGGVDGDFTLSARMRVADVARYNSLCYGCGPSQVVYVGDPGQGGRVAAAIHNSSTQGLLWPATPNHEITANEWAEVTMVVDGGASARVYVDCAMRSELLNPAIGLKDYGYSSVGQGGSPSTWFGGEIDQLRVWSRALSEQELALLCVPSVCGGPIHVNVDAAPGGDGISWATAFNNLQAAIDASSQCTYPQIWVAQGTYAPDPGSPVATITRPMAIYAGFDGTEDALEQRDIEQHPVRLGADGWQSRVVVVEPSAVSQLTALRLDGFTIAGSQAGAIQITAGLAPQQPTSVFLHNLTITDNVASAGAGILTTGAVGIDIVTSRFQANTAPLGGAIRATGSSIDLISSEFIDNDASRGAALHLGGNGGAYTITQSNFSGNVATTWGGAIFLDDDPLDPSYMELTIEGGEFVANVGVQGGGAIYAEESTTSIHSVVFANNEGGRGGAVEVANGSVGVSPDVFEIADCRFIANHATVSRGGGLLLTESGATIINTEFASNIATSSGGGVYGRGTFIHSTFADNVAPSGAGLYAPPGPDMSMRHCAAWPDLIVGQNIYMGWSCVAPSPWLLANGPGVVTHQTPFDPADLDDDGRVEHYLLPGTACADFGGETAEFDPSVLTTMASQCTDSSPLDIGVHYTPLFEAGPCG
;
A
#
# COMPACT_ATOMS: atom_id res chain seq x y z
N MET A 1 23.04 -32.08 -37.54
CA MET A 1 24.46 -32.08 -37.11
C MET A 1 24.93 -30.63 -37.22
N ARG A 2 25.13 -29.94 -36.09
CA ARG A 2 26.46 -29.53 -35.57
C ARG A 2 27.21 -28.55 -36.48
N THR A 3 27.62 -27.35 -36.08
CA THR A 3 27.40 -26.49 -34.87
C THR A 3 28.12 -25.15 -35.16
N PRO A 4 27.73 -24.00 -34.58
CA PRO A 4 28.51 -22.75 -34.68
C PRO A 4 29.75 -22.78 -33.77
N LEU A 5 30.67 -21.82 -33.94
CA LEU A 5 31.83 -21.61 -33.07
C LEU A 5 31.88 -20.15 -32.57
N ASN A 6 32.18 -20.02 -31.27
CA ASN A 6 32.10 -18.81 -30.46
C ASN A 6 33.32 -17.86 -30.58
N PRO A 7 33.21 -16.61 -30.10
CA PRO A 7 34.34 -15.68 -29.92
C PRO A 7 35.33 -16.14 -28.82
N PRO A 8 36.54 -15.53 -28.75
CA PRO A 8 37.58 -15.93 -27.82
C PRO A 8 37.38 -15.39 -26.40
N SER A 9 37.76 -16.21 -25.41
CA SER A 9 37.78 -15.91 -23.98
C SER A 9 39.20 -15.70 -23.43
N THR A 10 39.37 -14.87 -22.39
CA THR A 10 40.16 -15.20 -21.17
C THR A 10 39.80 -14.22 -20.05
N ARG A 11 39.14 -14.66 -18.96
CA ARG A 11 39.69 -15.09 -17.64
C ARG A 11 40.34 -13.94 -16.85
N PHE A 12 40.08 -13.74 -15.55
CA PHE A 12 39.78 -14.71 -14.48
C PHE A 12 38.68 -14.22 -13.51
N GLY A 13 37.98 -15.15 -12.86
CA GLY A 13 37.26 -14.87 -11.60
C GLY A 13 37.89 -15.63 -10.43
N LEU A 14 37.57 -15.22 -9.19
CA LEU A 14 37.45 -16.03 -7.96
C LEU A 14 37.27 -15.11 -6.72
N LEU A 15 36.06 -15.08 -6.18
CA LEU A 15 35.80 -14.99 -4.72
C LEU A 15 36.15 -16.36 -4.08
N PRO A 16 36.35 -16.55 -2.74
CA PRO A 16 35.52 -15.93 -1.68
C PRO A 16 36.14 -15.73 -0.26
N THR A 17 35.25 -15.40 0.70
CA THR A 17 35.27 -15.68 2.18
C THR A 17 36.13 -14.88 3.19
N PHE A 18 35.42 -14.15 4.09
CA PHE A 18 35.43 -14.22 5.58
C PHE A 18 36.77 -14.35 6.37
N LEU A 19 37.06 -13.40 7.30
CA LEU A 19 37.05 -13.62 8.77
C LEU A 19 37.31 -12.35 9.63
N MET A 20 37.02 -12.45 10.94
CA MET A 20 37.13 -11.43 12.00
C MET A 20 38.49 -11.36 12.73
N ALA A 21 38.91 -10.12 13.06
CA ALA A 21 39.34 -9.61 14.38
C ALA A 21 40.69 -9.96 15.12
N LEU A 22 41.07 -9.01 16.00
CA LEU A 22 42.18 -8.90 17.00
C LEU A 22 43.64 -8.69 16.49
N ALA A 23 44.28 -7.52 16.68
CA ALA A 23 44.87 -6.90 17.91
C ALA A 23 46.36 -7.31 18.10
N LEU A 24 47.38 -6.47 18.34
CA LEU A 24 47.67 -5.34 19.27
C LEU A 24 49.01 -4.66 18.81
N ALA A 25 49.57 -3.53 19.29
CA ALA A 25 49.30 -2.51 20.33
C ALA A 25 50.10 -1.20 20.01
N GLY A 26 49.85 -0.09 20.74
CA GLY A 26 50.72 1.11 20.80
C GLY A 26 49.95 2.43 21.02
N CYS A 27 49.40 2.75 22.20
CA CYS A 27 50.07 3.40 23.37
C CYS A 27 50.61 4.83 23.08
N VAL A 28 50.27 5.92 23.81
CA VAL A 28 49.41 6.19 25.00
C VAL A 28 48.91 7.66 24.97
N ASP A 29 47.75 7.94 25.58
CA ASP A 29 47.38 9.11 26.43
C ASP A 29 45.83 9.26 26.42
N GLU A 30 45.09 8.58 27.31
CA GLU A 30 44.55 9.09 28.60
C GLU A 30 43.81 10.45 28.49
N ALA A 31 42.54 10.62 28.85
CA ALA A 31 41.42 9.76 29.31
C ALA A 31 40.11 10.50 28.94
N SER A 32 38.92 9.90 28.81
CA SER A 32 38.30 8.82 29.59
C SER A 32 37.26 8.02 28.80
N ASP A 33 37.40 6.69 28.79
CA ASP A 33 36.32 5.73 28.49
C ASP A 33 35.83 5.12 29.81
N GLU A 34 34.52 5.10 30.03
CA GLU A 34 33.88 3.97 30.73
C GLU A 34 33.25 3.08 29.65
N ALA A 35 33.58 1.79 29.69
CA ALA A 35 33.34 0.88 28.57
C ALA A 35 31.95 0.22 28.61
N LEU A 36 31.42 -0.03 27.41
CA LEU A 36 30.69 -1.23 26.98
C LEU A 36 29.87 -1.99 28.02
N GLU A 37 28.58 -2.21 27.74
CA GLU A 37 27.99 -3.52 28.03
C GLU A 37 26.95 -3.94 26.97
N SER A 38 26.70 -5.25 26.98
CA SER A 38 25.97 -6.05 25.99
C SER A 38 24.55 -5.61 25.68
N GLY A 39 24.00 -6.14 24.58
CA GLY A 39 22.57 -6.33 24.39
C GLY A 39 22.01 -7.38 25.36
N GLU A 40 22.18 -7.17 26.66
CA GLU A 40 21.31 -7.77 27.66
C GLU A 40 19.93 -7.15 27.53
N PHE A 41 18.91 -8.00 27.58
CA PHE A 41 17.51 -7.60 27.58
C PHE A 41 17.25 -6.78 28.86
N ARG A 42 17.05 -5.47 28.71
CA ARG A 42 16.70 -4.60 29.83
C ARG A 42 15.21 -4.74 30.09
N GLY A 43 14.84 -4.93 31.35
CA GLY A 43 13.42 -4.95 31.73
C GLY A 43 12.81 -3.55 31.68
N LEU A 44 11.49 -3.49 31.53
CA LEU A 44 10.72 -2.23 31.55
C LEU A 44 10.90 -1.38 32.81
N GLU A 45 11.46 -1.93 33.89
CA GLU A 45 11.82 -1.18 35.10
C GLU A 45 13.06 -0.27 34.92
N ASP A 46 13.97 -0.56 33.97
CA ASP A 46 15.14 0.31 33.75
C ASP A 46 14.71 1.67 33.19
N GLY A 47 15.19 2.75 33.79
CA GLY A 47 14.84 4.13 33.41
C GLY A 47 13.39 4.56 33.67
N LEU A 48 12.56 3.72 34.31
CA LEU A 48 11.17 4.04 34.64
C LEU A 48 11.10 5.16 35.70
N LEU A 49 10.39 6.24 35.39
CA LEU A 49 10.24 7.43 36.24
C LEU A 49 8.86 7.59 36.89
N LEU A 50 7.85 6.93 36.33
CA LEU A 50 6.45 6.91 36.79
C LEU A 50 5.76 5.68 36.21
N HIS A 51 4.99 4.95 37.02
CA HIS A 51 4.01 3.98 36.55
C HIS A 51 2.79 4.01 37.47
N TRP A 52 1.61 4.22 36.88
CA TRP A 52 0.31 4.10 37.54
C TRP A 52 -0.48 2.96 36.90
N THR A 53 -0.70 1.90 37.68
CA THR A 53 -1.62 0.78 37.43
C THR A 53 -3.08 1.12 37.71
N PHE A 54 -3.32 2.22 38.43
CA PHE A 54 -4.59 2.66 39.03
C PHE A 54 -5.18 1.72 40.10
N GLU A 55 -5.03 0.40 39.96
CA GLU A 55 -5.22 -0.64 40.99
C GLU A 55 -4.61 -0.27 42.36
N ASP A 56 -3.40 0.29 42.34
CA ASP A 56 -2.65 0.67 43.54
C ASP A 56 -3.09 2.05 44.06
N HIS A 57 -4.27 2.17 44.66
CA HIS A 57 -4.78 3.46 45.14
C HIS A 57 -5.34 3.44 46.58
N VAL A 58 -5.39 4.61 47.23
CA VAL A 58 -6.03 4.81 48.53
C VAL A 58 -6.98 6.01 48.45
N GLY A 59 -8.27 5.72 48.28
CA GLY A 59 -9.26 6.76 47.99
C GLY A 59 -8.96 7.40 46.64
N THR A 60 -8.74 8.72 46.61
CA THR A 60 -8.39 9.45 45.36
C THR A 60 -6.89 9.58 45.12
N GLN A 61 -6.03 9.04 45.99
CA GLN A 61 -4.58 9.05 45.80
C GLN A 61 -4.14 7.80 45.02
N ILE A 62 -3.56 8.02 43.84
CA ILE A 62 -2.99 6.98 42.97
C ILE A 62 -1.53 6.78 43.36
N THR A 63 -1.13 5.54 43.65
CA THR A 63 0.25 5.19 43.99
C THR A 63 1.12 5.14 42.74
N ASP A 64 2.39 5.47 42.89
CA ASP A 64 3.39 5.33 41.82
C ASP A 64 4.22 4.10 42.14
N VAL A 65 4.07 3.06 41.34
CA VAL A 65 4.71 1.75 41.57
C VAL A 65 6.14 1.69 41.04
N SER A 66 6.59 2.69 40.26
CA SER A 66 7.99 2.80 39.80
C SER A 66 9.01 3.08 40.92
N GLY A 67 8.55 3.29 42.16
CA GLY A 67 9.40 3.63 43.30
C GLY A 67 9.87 5.10 43.36
N ASN A 68 9.50 5.94 42.37
CA ASN A 68 9.90 7.35 42.30
C ASN A 68 9.03 8.29 43.15
N ASN A 69 8.01 7.77 43.85
CA ASN A 69 7.08 8.51 44.71
C ASN A 69 6.29 9.63 44.00
N ARG A 70 6.01 9.47 42.70
CA ARG A 70 5.23 10.40 41.87
C ARG A 70 3.73 10.13 41.94
N HIS A 71 3.19 10.12 43.15
CA HIS A 71 1.77 9.84 43.39
C HIS A 71 0.86 10.86 42.71
N GLY A 72 -0.25 10.36 42.16
CA GLY A 72 -1.33 11.16 41.59
C GLY A 72 -2.42 11.46 42.62
N MET A 73 -3.18 12.52 42.37
CA MET A 73 -4.41 12.82 43.11
C MET A 73 -5.53 13.10 42.11
N LEU A 74 -6.47 12.16 42.00
CA LEU A 74 -7.68 12.23 41.18
C LEU A 74 -8.63 13.28 41.76
N GLN A 75 -9.25 14.06 40.88
CA GLN A 75 -10.27 15.06 41.19
C GLN A 75 -11.47 14.78 40.27
N GLY A 76 -12.68 14.76 40.84
CA GLY A 76 -13.94 14.54 40.13
C GLY A 76 -14.19 13.08 39.70
N GLY A 77 -13.26 12.51 38.94
CA GLY A 77 -13.42 11.24 38.24
C GLY A 77 -13.52 10.00 39.13
N SER A 78 -13.66 8.83 38.49
CA SER A 78 -13.91 7.56 39.16
C SER A 78 -12.95 6.45 38.72
N PHE A 79 -12.74 5.48 39.60
CA PHE A 79 -12.08 4.22 39.27
C PHE A 79 -13.11 3.21 38.74
N VAL A 80 -12.75 2.46 37.70
CA VAL A 80 -13.63 1.54 36.97
C VAL A 80 -12.86 0.30 36.53
N SER A 81 -13.52 -0.86 36.48
CA SER A 81 -12.90 -2.08 35.94
C SER A 81 -12.53 -1.92 34.46
N SER A 82 -11.37 -2.45 34.07
CA SER A 82 -10.88 -2.51 32.71
C SER A 82 -10.52 -3.96 32.34
N PRO A 83 -10.28 -4.28 31.05
CA PRO A 83 -9.77 -5.60 30.63
C PRO A 83 -8.35 -5.90 31.17
N PHE A 84 -7.69 -4.91 31.78
CA PHE A 84 -6.30 -4.96 32.25
C PHE A 84 -6.16 -4.70 33.75
N GLY A 85 -7.27 -4.69 34.48
CA GLY A 85 -7.34 -4.43 35.92
C GLY A 85 -8.35 -3.34 36.25
N GLU A 86 -7.85 -2.21 36.74
CA GLU A 86 -8.64 -1.02 37.05
C GLU A 86 -8.09 0.19 36.28
N ALA A 87 -8.99 1.05 35.80
CA ALA A 87 -8.69 2.27 35.08
C ALA A 87 -9.34 3.48 35.75
N ILE A 88 -8.87 4.69 35.44
CA ILE A 88 -9.62 5.92 35.74
C ILE A 88 -10.55 6.29 34.59
N SER A 89 -11.74 6.76 34.91
CA SER A 89 -12.75 7.29 33.99
C SER A 89 -12.94 8.78 34.27
N LEU A 90 -12.79 9.59 33.22
CA LEU A 90 -12.90 11.07 33.25
C LEU A 90 -14.02 11.52 32.30
N ASP A 91 -14.86 12.46 32.75
CA ASP A 91 -16.07 12.89 32.03
C ASP A 91 -15.86 13.96 30.94
N GLY A 92 -14.66 14.54 30.88
CA GLY A 92 -14.30 15.60 29.94
C GLY A 92 -14.89 16.98 30.26
N ILE A 93 -15.27 17.23 31.53
CA ILE A 93 -15.80 18.50 32.05
C ILE A 93 -14.89 19.10 33.13
N ASP A 94 -14.80 18.46 34.30
CA ASP A 94 -13.96 18.92 35.43
C ASP A 94 -13.12 17.83 36.13
N ASP A 95 -13.07 16.63 35.53
CA ASP A 95 -12.26 15.48 35.98
C ASP A 95 -10.78 15.56 35.53
N TYR A 96 -9.83 15.33 36.46
CA TYR A 96 -8.39 15.27 36.15
C TYR A 96 -7.53 14.63 37.26
N VAL A 97 -6.29 14.29 36.94
CA VAL A 97 -5.27 13.90 37.94
C VAL A 97 -4.18 14.96 38.05
N SER A 98 -3.97 15.46 39.28
CA SER A 98 -2.87 16.37 39.62
C SER A 98 -1.67 15.60 40.20
N PHE A 99 -0.44 15.94 39.79
CA PHE A 99 0.77 15.25 40.24
C PHE A 99 2.06 16.06 40.05
N ALA A 100 3.15 15.60 40.68
CA ALA A 100 4.49 16.17 40.52
C ALA A 100 5.27 15.46 39.39
N GLY A 101 4.91 15.78 38.14
CA GLY A 101 5.42 15.09 36.96
C GLY A 101 6.93 15.24 36.73
N PRO A 102 7.57 14.27 36.04
CA PRO A 102 9.00 14.27 35.74
C PRO A 102 9.37 15.26 34.63
N ARG A 103 8.99 16.54 34.74
CA ARG A 103 9.06 17.52 33.62
C ARG A 103 10.43 18.14 33.30
N SER A 104 11.48 17.85 34.07
CA SER A 104 12.80 18.47 33.90
C SER A 104 13.66 17.73 32.86
N PRO A 105 14.14 18.38 31.77
CA PRO A 105 15.03 17.76 30.79
C PRO A 105 16.29 17.13 31.39
N ALA A 106 16.75 17.60 32.55
CA ALA A 106 17.91 17.02 33.24
C ALA A 106 17.70 15.55 33.69
N LEU A 107 16.45 15.08 33.81
CA LEU A 107 16.14 13.68 34.10
C LEU A 107 16.39 12.75 32.89
N TYR A 108 16.47 13.31 31.68
CA TYR A 108 16.44 12.62 30.38
C TYR A 108 17.77 12.70 29.60
N GLY A 109 18.83 13.24 30.22
CA GLY A 109 20.09 13.54 29.54
C GLY A 109 20.20 14.98 28.99
N GLY A 110 19.22 15.84 29.23
CA GLY A 110 19.24 17.25 28.85
C GLY A 110 18.23 17.61 27.75
N VAL A 111 18.47 18.74 27.06
CA VAL A 111 17.53 19.26 26.03
C VAL A 111 17.50 18.41 24.75
N GLY A 112 18.58 17.67 24.47
CA GLY A 112 18.64 16.63 23.44
C GLY A 112 18.59 15.22 24.04
N GLY A 113 17.83 15.04 25.13
CA GLY A 113 17.66 13.75 25.80
C GLY A 113 16.69 12.81 25.08
N ASN A 114 16.67 11.54 25.52
CA ASN A 114 15.70 10.54 25.08
C ASN A 114 14.53 10.45 26.07
N PHE A 115 13.35 10.10 25.60
CA PHE A 115 12.13 10.08 26.43
C PHE A 115 11.09 9.11 25.84
N THR A 116 10.37 8.39 26.71
CA THR A 116 9.19 7.61 26.31
C THR A 116 8.03 7.85 27.26
N VAL A 117 6.81 7.96 26.72
CA VAL A 117 5.55 7.90 27.47
C VAL A 117 4.65 6.86 26.82
N SER A 118 3.98 6.04 27.64
CA SER A 118 2.96 5.09 27.19
C SER A 118 1.74 5.15 28.09
N ALA A 119 0.56 4.91 27.54
CA ALA A 119 -0.67 4.70 28.30
C ALA A 119 -1.67 3.88 27.49
N ARG A 120 -2.50 3.11 28.18
CA ARG A 120 -3.71 2.54 27.59
C ARG A 120 -4.83 3.56 27.67
N VAL A 121 -5.53 3.75 26.56
CA VAL A 121 -6.57 4.77 26.40
C VAL A 121 -7.81 4.17 25.75
N ARG A 122 -8.98 4.60 26.20
CA ARG A 122 -10.27 4.33 25.55
C ARG A 122 -11.09 5.60 25.51
N VAL A 123 -11.45 6.05 24.32
CA VAL A 123 -12.09 7.35 24.08
C VAL A 123 -13.30 7.17 23.15
N ALA A 124 -14.47 7.58 23.60
CA ALA A 124 -15.72 7.41 22.84
C ALA A 124 -15.92 8.49 21.75
N ASP A 125 -15.35 9.68 21.92
CA ASP A 125 -15.39 10.78 20.93
C ASP A 125 -13.96 11.19 20.56
N LEU A 126 -13.44 10.60 19.47
CA LEU A 126 -12.16 10.95 18.87
C LEU A 126 -12.26 12.19 17.96
N GLY A 127 -13.46 12.69 17.71
CA GLY A 127 -13.73 13.93 16.96
C GLY A 127 -13.52 15.21 17.78
N ARG A 128 -13.19 15.10 19.08
CA ARG A 128 -12.76 16.20 19.95
C ARG A 128 -11.30 16.02 20.39
N TYR A 129 -10.70 17.11 20.87
CA TYR A 129 -9.42 17.01 21.58
C TYR A 129 -9.65 16.40 22.96
N ASN A 130 -8.99 15.28 23.27
CA ASN A 130 -8.93 14.74 24.64
C ASN A 130 -7.50 14.90 25.14
N THR A 131 -7.28 15.77 26.14
CA THR A 131 -5.93 16.01 26.70
C THR A 131 -5.50 14.84 27.57
N LEU A 132 -4.86 13.82 26.97
CA LEU A 132 -4.31 12.68 27.72
C LEU A 132 -3.41 13.22 28.83
N CYS A 133 -2.43 14.06 28.50
CA CYS A 133 -1.74 14.83 29.52
C CYS A 133 -0.97 16.07 29.05
N VAL A 134 -0.69 16.91 30.03
CA VAL A 134 0.29 18.01 29.99
C VAL A 134 1.42 17.63 30.94
N GLY A 135 2.68 17.73 30.49
CA GLY A 135 3.84 17.52 31.37
C GLY A 135 4.01 16.09 31.91
N CYS A 136 3.59 15.06 31.15
CA CYS A 136 4.04 13.66 31.32
C CYS A 136 5.51 13.51 30.92
N GLY A 137 6.42 14.27 31.53
CA GLY A 137 7.77 14.48 31.01
C GLY A 137 7.93 15.85 30.34
N PRO A 138 9.01 16.06 29.57
CA PRO A 138 9.46 17.37 29.12
C PRO A 138 8.87 17.73 27.74
N LEU A 139 7.56 17.55 27.59
CA LEU A 139 6.76 17.93 26.42
C LEU A 139 5.63 18.90 26.83
N SER A 140 5.03 19.60 25.87
CA SER A 140 3.99 20.59 26.16
C SER A 140 2.63 19.97 26.41
N VAL A 141 2.14 19.10 25.52
CA VAL A 141 0.84 18.42 25.63
C VAL A 141 0.79 17.19 24.72
N MET A 142 0.01 16.19 25.10
CA MET A 142 -0.36 15.02 24.31
C MET A 142 -1.89 14.90 24.27
N TYR A 143 -2.44 14.74 23.07
CA TYR A 143 -3.85 14.62 22.75
C TYR A 143 -4.15 13.24 22.15
N VAL A 144 -5.36 12.74 22.43
CA VAL A 144 -5.97 11.55 21.81
C VAL A 144 -7.28 11.99 21.16
N GLY A 145 -7.38 11.85 19.83
CA GLY A 145 -8.41 12.52 19.03
C GLY A 145 -8.15 14.02 18.84
N ALA A 146 -8.58 14.56 17.70
CA ALA A 146 -8.43 15.97 17.36
C ALA A 146 -9.50 16.44 16.37
N SER A 147 -10.24 17.51 16.69
CA SER A 147 -11.37 17.97 15.86
C SER A 147 -11.02 18.50 14.46
N THR A 148 -9.73 18.67 14.16
CA THR A 148 -9.23 19.07 12.83
C THR A 148 -8.40 17.97 12.17
N TYR A 149 -7.98 16.95 12.92
CA TYR A 149 -7.04 15.91 12.48
C TYR A 149 -7.54 14.49 12.82
N GLY A 150 -8.86 14.33 13.02
CA GLY A 150 -9.52 13.03 13.18
C GLY A 150 -8.97 12.17 14.32
N GLU A 151 -8.94 10.86 14.05
CA GLU A 151 -8.75 9.78 15.00
C GLU A 151 -7.25 9.50 15.25
N ARG A 152 -6.51 10.57 15.57
CA ARG A 152 -5.05 10.58 15.75
C ARG A 152 -4.63 10.86 17.18
N VAL A 153 -3.46 10.36 17.55
CA VAL A 153 -2.64 10.85 18.66
C VAL A 153 -1.81 12.04 18.16
N MET A 154 -1.70 13.11 18.95
CA MET A 154 -0.90 14.29 18.58
C MET A 154 -0.19 14.87 19.80
N SER A 155 1.08 15.26 19.66
CA SER A 155 1.84 15.89 20.75
C SER A 155 2.53 17.17 20.32
N ALA A 156 2.75 18.06 21.28
CA ALA A 156 3.51 19.29 21.09
C ALA A 156 4.88 19.17 21.77
N ILE A 157 5.94 19.08 20.97
CA ILE A 157 7.33 18.97 21.43
C ILE A 157 8.15 20.21 21.03
N TYR A 158 9.21 20.53 21.76
CA TYR A 158 9.96 21.76 21.53
C TYR A 158 10.89 21.64 20.31
N ASN A 159 10.94 22.70 19.50
CA ASN A 159 11.92 22.81 18.42
C ASN A 159 13.15 23.61 18.90
N GLN A 160 14.30 22.96 19.02
CA GLN A 160 15.56 23.58 19.42
C GLN A 160 16.09 24.59 18.41
N THR A 161 15.83 24.39 17.12
CA THR A 161 16.31 25.22 16.00
C THR A 161 15.47 26.48 15.83
N THR A 162 14.14 26.37 15.85
CA THR A 162 13.20 27.49 15.61
C THR A 162 12.67 28.13 16.89
N GLN A 163 12.91 27.51 18.04
CA GLN A 163 12.35 27.86 19.36
C GLN A 163 10.80 27.76 19.44
N GLY A 164 10.16 27.16 18.43
CA GLY A 164 8.73 26.92 18.36
C GLY A 164 8.29 25.55 18.90
N LEU A 165 7.12 25.09 18.43
CA LEU A 165 6.59 23.75 18.67
C LEU A 165 6.62 22.94 17.37
N LEU A 166 7.01 21.67 17.47
CA LEU A 166 6.75 20.62 16.50
C LEU A 166 5.48 19.86 16.91
N TRP A 167 4.74 19.37 15.93
CA TRP A 167 3.49 18.62 16.11
C TRP A 167 3.57 17.27 15.40
N PRO A 168 4.33 16.29 15.94
CA PRO A 168 4.20 14.90 15.51
C PRO A 168 2.75 14.42 15.73
N THR A 169 2.25 13.63 14.77
CA THR A 169 0.92 13.01 14.78
C THR A 169 0.99 11.54 14.35
N SER A 170 0.12 10.69 14.89
CA SER A 170 -0.07 9.32 14.40
C SER A 170 -0.81 9.26 13.05
N SER A 171 -0.99 8.06 12.50
CA SER A 171 -2.04 7.79 11.49
C SER A 171 -3.46 7.87 12.10
N GLU A 172 -4.49 7.86 11.25
CA GLU A 172 -5.91 7.73 11.66
C GLU A 172 -6.24 6.27 12.01
N GLY A 173 -5.51 5.71 12.99
CA GLY A 173 -5.61 4.31 13.40
C GLY A 173 -6.44 4.05 14.67
N LEU A 174 -6.83 5.09 15.42
CA LEU A 174 -7.57 4.90 16.67
C LEU A 174 -9.05 4.58 16.42
N LEU A 175 -9.57 3.55 17.08
CA LEU A 175 -10.99 3.19 17.02
C LEU A 175 -11.76 3.74 18.23
N ALA A 176 -12.91 4.37 17.96
CA ALA A 176 -13.77 4.92 18.99
C ALA A 176 -14.27 3.84 19.97
N ASP A 177 -14.33 4.19 21.25
CA ASP A 177 -14.72 3.34 22.38
C ASP A 177 -13.97 2.00 22.52
N THR A 178 -12.81 1.88 21.87
CA THR A 178 -11.91 0.72 21.94
C THR A 178 -10.68 1.06 22.79
N TRP A 179 -10.08 0.06 23.45
CA TRP A 179 -8.79 0.23 24.15
C TRP A 179 -7.63 0.17 23.15
N ALA A 180 -6.70 1.11 23.25
CA ALA A 180 -5.43 1.09 22.53
C ALA A 180 -4.26 1.40 23.48
N GLU A 181 -3.10 0.74 23.34
CA GLU A 181 -1.83 1.16 23.95
C GLU A 181 -1.19 2.22 23.05
N VAL A 182 -1.05 3.45 23.56
CA VAL A 182 -0.49 4.58 22.83
C VAL A 182 0.88 4.92 23.41
N THR A 183 1.93 4.72 22.61
CA THR A 183 3.32 5.05 22.98
C THR A 183 3.88 6.19 22.12
N MET A 184 4.56 7.15 22.75
CA MET A 184 5.39 8.14 22.06
C MET A 184 6.85 7.98 22.50
N ILE A 185 7.76 7.76 21.55
CA ILE A 185 9.20 7.71 21.76
C ILE A 185 9.86 8.96 21.16
N VAL A 186 10.78 9.56 21.90
CA VAL A 186 11.62 10.67 21.45
C VAL A 186 13.08 10.25 21.50
N GLU A 187 13.73 10.35 20.34
CA GLU A 187 15.15 10.14 20.15
C GLU A 187 15.80 11.53 19.96
N GLY A 188 16.55 11.94 20.98
CA GLY A 188 16.97 13.33 21.19
C GLY A 188 17.74 13.91 20.00
N GLY A 189 17.20 14.99 19.42
CA GLY A 189 17.82 15.67 18.28
C GLY A 189 17.72 14.92 16.95
N VAL A 190 16.88 13.88 16.83
CA VAL A 190 16.68 13.14 15.56
C VAL A 190 15.20 12.97 15.23
N ALA A 191 14.39 12.44 16.15
CA ALA A 191 13.02 12.05 15.83
C ALA A 191 12.06 12.01 17.02
N ALA A 192 10.76 12.09 16.70
CA ALA A 192 9.68 11.60 17.55
C ALA A 192 8.88 10.54 16.78
N ARG A 193 8.61 9.39 17.40
CA ARG A 193 7.89 8.25 16.81
C ARG A 193 6.64 7.94 17.63
N TYR A 194 5.58 7.48 16.96
CA TYR A 194 4.41 6.87 17.60
C TYR A 194 4.37 5.38 17.35
N TYR A 195 3.85 4.68 18.35
CA TYR A 195 3.43 3.30 18.25
C TYR A 195 1.99 3.20 18.75
N LEU A 196 1.16 2.45 18.03
CA LEU A 196 -0.23 2.15 18.38
C LEU A 196 -0.32 0.63 18.55
N ASP A 197 -0.85 0.19 19.69
CA ASP A 197 -0.89 -1.23 20.09
C ASP A 197 0.48 -1.92 19.96
N CYS A 198 1.51 -1.16 20.35
CA CYS A 198 2.93 -1.50 20.31
C CYS A 198 3.58 -1.64 18.92
N GLU A 199 2.81 -1.55 17.84
CA GLU A 199 3.31 -1.52 16.46
C GLU A 199 3.73 -0.11 16.01
N PHE A 200 4.73 -0.02 15.12
CA PHE A 200 5.21 1.27 14.61
C PHE A 200 4.15 1.93 13.70
N ASP A 201 3.74 3.15 14.06
CA ASP A 201 2.69 3.89 13.35
C ASP A 201 3.24 5.05 12.52
N SER A 202 4.04 5.93 13.12
CA SER A 202 4.53 7.12 12.41
C SER A 202 5.81 7.70 13.00
N GLN A 203 6.50 8.53 12.21
CA GLN A 203 7.69 9.25 12.63
C GLN A 203 7.75 10.67 12.08
N LEU A 204 8.04 11.62 12.96
CA LEU A 204 8.56 12.94 12.62
C LEU A 204 10.09 12.91 12.75
N ALA A 205 10.79 12.75 11.63
CA ALA A 205 12.24 12.98 11.57
C ALA A 205 12.53 14.48 11.50
N ASN A 206 13.15 15.05 12.54
CA ASN A 206 13.52 16.46 12.57
C ASN A 206 14.70 16.71 13.53
N PRO A 207 15.84 17.25 13.06
CA PRO A 207 17.02 17.45 13.90
C PRO A 207 16.83 18.51 15.00
N GLY A 208 15.74 19.28 14.93
CA GLY A 208 15.34 20.24 15.94
C GLY A 208 14.52 19.65 17.10
N VAL A 209 14.19 18.35 17.12
CA VAL A 209 13.43 17.75 18.25
C VAL A 209 14.19 17.94 19.57
N GLY A 210 13.52 18.43 20.61
CA GLY A 210 14.11 18.56 21.94
C GLY A 210 13.12 18.67 23.08
N LEU A 211 13.68 18.56 24.28
CA LEU A 211 12.97 18.41 25.55
C LEU A 211 12.92 19.74 26.31
N LYS A 212 11.75 20.12 26.84
CA LYS A 212 11.55 21.39 27.54
C LYS A 212 10.57 21.28 28.71
N ASP A 213 10.91 21.94 29.80
CA ASP A 213 10.03 22.07 30.97
C ASP A 213 9.04 23.23 30.77
N TYR A 214 7.74 22.93 30.78
CA TYR A 214 6.64 23.90 30.63
C TYR A 214 6.03 24.36 31.97
N GLY A 215 6.52 23.87 33.11
CA GLY A 215 6.15 24.37 34.44
C GLY A 215 4.95 23.69 35.11
N TYR A 216 4.24 22.80 34.44
CA TYR A 216 2.97 22.24 34.90
C TYR A 216 2.79 20.76 34.46
N SER A 217 2.06 19.97 35.27
CA SER A 217 1.79 18.55 35.02
C SER A 217 0.37 18.16 35.45
N ALA A 218 -0.41 17.57 34.54
CA ALA A 218 -1.72 16.98 34.82
C ALA A 218 -2.10 15.92 33.77
N ILE A 219 -2.88 14.93 34.20
CA ILE A 219 -3.56 13.97 33.31
C ILE A 219 -5.00 14.42 33.15
N GLY A 220 -5.55 14.39 31.94
CA GLY A 220 -6.95 14.76 31.66
C GLY A 220 -7.25 16.25 31.52
N GLN A 221 -6.56 17.12 32.27
CA GLN A 221 -6.86 18.56 32.30
C GLN A 221 -6.36 19.30 31.04
N GLY A 222 -7.31 19.81 30.25
CA GLY A 222 -7.03 20.64 29.08
C GLY A 222 -6.81 22.12 29.41
N ALA A 223 -6.06 22.82 28.56
CA ALA A 223 -5.84 24.27 28.67
C ALA A 223 -7.13 25.11 28.48
N THR A 224 -8.15 24.53 27.83
CA THR A 224 -9.50 25.06 27.68
C THR A 224 -10.51 23.93 27.92
N ALA A 225 -11.71 24.25 28.41
CA ALA A 225 -12.70 23.28 28.88
C ALA A 225 -13.13 22.25 27.81
N ASP A 226 -13.18 22.67 26.55
CA ASP A 226 -13.50 21.84 25.37
C ASP A 226 -12.44 20.78 25.03
N ARG A 227 -11.30 20.76 25.74
CA ARG A 227 -10.19 19.82 25.51
C ARG A 227 -9.93 18.86 26.66
N TRP A 228 -10.75 18.87 27.71
CA TRP A 228 -10.58 17.95 28.83
C TRP A 228 -10.84 16.52 28.34
N TYR A 229 -10.16 15.54 28.93
CA TYR A 229 -10.19 14.17 28.44
C TYR A 229 -11.53 13.51 28.79
N GLN A 230 -12.24 13.00 27.78
CA GLN A 230 -13.48 12.26 27.95
C GLN A 230 -13.24 10.79 27.60
N GLY A 231 -13.06 9.93 28.60
CA GLY A 231 -12.76 8.53 28.39
C GLY A 231 -12.07 7.87 29.58
N GLN A 232 -11.47 6.71 29.32
CA GLN A 232 -10.73 5.92 30.30
C GLN A 232 -9.22 5.95 30.01
N ILE A 233 -8.42 5.85 31.07
CA ILE A 233 -6.95 5.79 31.03
C ILE A 233 -6.50 4.69 32.00
N ASP A 234 -5.58 3.85 31.54
CA ASP A 234 -5.02 2.72 32.28
C ASP A 234 -3.49 2.65 32.03
N ASN A 235 -2.75 2.09 32.98
CA ASN A 235 -1.33 1.72 32.85
C ASN A 235 -0.41 2.82 32.28
N LEU A 236 -0.55 4.05 32.78
CA LEU A 236 0.28 5.20 32.40
C LEU A 236 1.73 5.03 32.88
N ARG A 237 2.70 5.14 31.97
CA ARG A 237 4.14 4.93 32.21
C ARG A 237 4.99 6.02 31.55
N ILE A 238 6.10 6.38 32.19
CA ILE A 238 7.08 7.36 31.67
C ILE A 238 8.50 6.86 31.92
N TRP A 239 9.35 6.84 30.90
CA TRP A 239 10.76 6.46 30.98
C TRP A 239 11.69 7.62 30.61
N ASN A 240 12.90 7.61 31.20
CA ASN A 240 13.95 8.58 30.92
C ASN A 240 14.83 8.25 29.70
N ARG A 241 14.35 7.35 28.84
CA ARG A 241 15.06 6.78 27.70
C ARG A 241 14.07 6.45 26.58
N ALA A 242 14.61 6.15 25.40
CA ALA A 242 13.86 5.48 24.35
C ALA A 242 13.72 3.99 24.72
N LEU A 243 12.55 3.41 24.47
CA LEU A 243 12.37 1.96 24.47
C LEU A 243 12.78 1.39 23.11
N SER A 244 13.25 0.15 23.11
CA SER A 244 13.49 -0.65 21.90
C SER A 244 12.23 -1.44 21.49
N GLU A 245 12.16 -1.91 20.25
CA GLU A 245 11.02 -2.69 19.72
C GLU A 245 10.70 -3.92 20.59
N ALA A 246 11.72 -4.69 21.00
CA ALA A 246 11.56 -5.83 21.92
C ALA A 246 11.17 -5.45 23.37
N GLU A 247 11.21 -4.16 23.73
CA GLU A 247 10.62 -3.64 24.97
C GLU A 247 9.18 -3.16 24.75
N LEU A 248 8.82 -2.72 23.55
CA LEU A 248 7.43 -2.42 23.17
C LEU A 248 6.59 -3.71 23.11
N GLU A 249 7.12 -4.81 22.59
CA GLU A 249 6.49 -6.15 22.67
C GLU A 249 6.10 -6.54 24.11
N GLN A 250 6.86 -6.10 25.12
CA GLN A 250 6.54 -6.37 26.53
C GLN A 250 5.40 -5.48 27.08
N LEU A 251 5.09 -4.35 26.43
CA LEU A 251 3.93 -3.52 26.77
C LEU A 251 2.63 -4.13 26.22
N CYS A 252 2.70 -4.90 25.13
CA CYS A 252 1.59 -5.63 24.53
C CYS A 252 1.89 -7.15 24.47
N PRO A 253 2.02 -7.84 25.63
CA PRO A 253 2.37 -9.25 25.63
C PRO A 253 1.34 -10.07 24.84
N THR A 254 1.81 -10.92 23.94
CA THR A 254 0.95 -11.79 23.14
C THR A 254 0.03 -12.61 24.06
N PRO A 255 -1.30 -12.65 23.80
CA PRO A 255 -2.21 -13.47 24.58
C PRO A 255 -1.76 -14.94 24.58
N PRO A 256 -1.92 -15.68 25.70
CA PRO A 256 -1.59 -17.10 25.74
C PRO A 256 -2.33 -17.87 24.64
N SER A 257 -1.68 -18.91 24.08
CA SER A 257 -2.32 -19.71 23.04
C SER A 257 -3.61 -20.37 23.55
N LEU A 258 -4.61 -20.48 22.66
CA LEU A 258 -5.87 -21.16 22.98
C LEU A 258 -5.68 -22.66 23.29
N GLU A 259 -4.53 -23.26 22.99
CA GLU A 259 -4.20 -24.62 23.42
C GLU A 259 -3.89 -24.71 24.92
N GLN A 260 -3.42 -23.62 25.55
CA GLN A 260 -3.01 -23.64 26.95
C GLN A 260 -4.22 -23.85 27.87
N GLY A 261 -4.21 -24.95 28.63
CA GLY A 261 -5.30 -25.33 29.53
C GLY A 261 -6.56 -25.80 28.80
N LEU A 262 -6.49 -26.12 27.51
CA LEU A 262 -7.61 -26.68 26.76
C LEU A 262 -7.90 -28.11 27.25
N GLU A 263 -9.12 -28.33 27.74
CA GLU A 263 -9.57 -29.56 28.41
C GLU A 263 -10.52 -30.40 27.55
N LEU A 264 -11.17 -29.78 26.57
CA LEU A 264 -12.07 -30.41 25.60
C LEU A 264 -12.05 -29.56 24.33
N ASP A 265 -11.94 -30.19 23.17
CA ASP A 265 -12.10 -29.51 21.88
C ASP A 265 -12.76 -30.42 20.84
N TRP A 266 -13.97 -30.08 20.42
CA TRP A 266 -14.72 -30.77 19.37
C TRP A 266 -15.01 -29.81 18.20
N THR A 267 -14.20 -29.94 17.15
CA THR A 267 -14.36 -29.30 15.85
C THR A 267 -15.38 -29.99 14.93
N PHE A 268 -15.85 -31.18 15.30
CA PHE A 268 -16.72 -32.08 14.52
C PHE A 268 -16.16 -32.59 13.17
N GLU A 269 -15.14 -31.96 12.59
CA GLU A 269 -14.40 -32.45 11.41
C GLU A 269 -13.89 -33.88 11.61
N ASN A 270 -13.19 -34.10 12.72
CA ASN A 270 -12.56 -35.38 13.03
C ASN A 270 -13.58 -36.32 13.70
N HIS A 271 -14.33 -37.06 12.90
CA HIS A 271 -15.29 -38.06 13.38
C HIS A 271 -15.16 -39.40 12.63
N THR A 272 -15.71 -40.47 13.20
CA THR A 272 -15.81 -41.78 12.55
C THR A 272 -17.11 -42.46 12.96
N GLY A 273 -18.06 -42.51 12.02
CA GLY A 273 -19.44 -42.94 12.32
C GLY A 273 -20.03 -42.05 13.42
N ASN A 274 -20.49 -42.66 14.51
CA ASN A 274 -21.10 -41.95 15.63
C ASN A 274 -20.09 -41.40 16.66
N GLN A 275 -18.77 -41.54 16.48
CA GLN A 275 -17.78 -41.01 17.42
C GLN A 275 -17.14 -39.71 16.93
N ILE A 276 -17.06 -38.72 17.82
CA ILE A 276 -16.37 -37.43 17.62
C ILE A 276 -15.02 -37.50 18.34
N THR A 277 -13.94 -37.17 17.64
CA THR A 277 -12.60 -37.08 18.22
C THR A 277 -12.47 -35.81 19.07
N ASP A 278 -11.64 -35.88 20.11
CA ASP A 278 -11.31 -34.74 20.97
C ASP A 278 -9.90 -34.29 20.61
N MET A 279 -9.79 -33.04 20.19
CA MET A 279 -8.57 -32.44 19.65
C MET A 279 -7.68 -31.83 20.74
N SER A 280 -8.20 -31.65 21.96
CA SER A 280 -7.44 -31.14 23.13
C SER A 280 -6.33 -32.08 23.63
N GLY A 281 -6.26 -33.30 23.10
CA GLY A 281 -5.33 -34.35 23.55
C GLY A 281 -5.77 -35.09 24.82
N ASN A 282 -6.88 -34.71 25.46
CA ASN A 282 -7.36 -35.29 26.72
C ASN A 282 -8.24 -36.55 26.57
N ALA A 283 -8.38 -37.05 25.33
CA ALA A 283 -9.14 -38.26 24.97
C ALA A 283 -10.63 -38.26 25.39
N ARG A 284 -11.25 -37.07 25.47
CA ARG A 284 -12.65 -36.85 25.85
C ARG A 284 -13.61 -37.00 24.67
N HIS A 285 -13.51 -38.12 23.96
CA HIS A 285 -14.28 -38.37 22.73
C HIS A 285 -15.80 -38.40 22.96
N GLY A 286 -16.55 -37.83 22.00
CA GLY A 286 -18.00 -37.81 22.00
C GLY A 286 -18.63 -39.03 21.32
N THR A 287 -19.88 -39.35 21.65
CA THR A 287 -20.68 -40.36 20.93
C THR A 287 -22.11 -39.88 20.69
N LEU A 288 -22.50 -39.80 19.41
CA LEU A 288 -23.83 -39.40 18.92
C LEU A 288 -24.91 -40.43 19.29
N GLN A 289 -26.07 -39.96 19.76
CA GLN A 289 -27.25 -40.75 20.13
C GLN A 289 -28.56 -40.05 19.74
N GLY A 290 -29.68 -40.80 19.76
CA GLY A 290 -31.04 -40.32 19.39
C GLY A 290 -31.32 -40.46 17.89
N GLY A 291 -30.43 -39.88 17.10
CA GLY A 291 -30.60 -39.60 15.68
C GLY A 291 -29.60 -38.55 15.19
N ALA A 292 -29.01 -37.81 16.15
CA ALA A 292 -27.96 -36.81 16.01
C ALA A 292 -26.94 -37.16 14.92
N ALA A 293 -26.78 -36.23 14.00
CA ALA A 293 -26.01 -36.41 12.78
C ALA A 293 -25.01 -35.28 12.60
N ILE A 294 -23.87 -35.56 11.94
CA ILE A 294 -22.97 -34.52 11.47
C ILE A 294 -23.54 -33.94 10.17
N VAL A 295 -23.56 -32.61 10.08
CA VAL A 295 -24.06 -31.81 8.95
C VAL A 295 -23.02 -30.76 8.56
N ASP A 296 -23.16 -30.15 7.39
CA ASP A 296 -22.29 -29.06 6.96
C ASP A 296 -22.58 -27.75 7.71
N SER A 297 -21.54 -27.02 8.12
CA SER A 297 -21.60 -25.70 8.75
C SER A 297 -20.81 -24.67 7.93
N PRO A 298 -20.98 -23.35 8.17
CA PRO A 298 -20.15 -22.32 7.55
C PRO A 298 -18.64 -22.42 7.88
N ALA A 299 -18.27 -23.18 8.91
CA ALA A 299 -16.89 -23.44 9.33
C ALA A 299 -16.47 -24.90 9.12
N GLY A 300 -17.22 -25.66 8.31
CA GLY A 300 -16.94 -27.07 7.99
C GLY A 300 -18.08 -28.00 8.37
N LYS A 301 -18.10 -28.50 9.62
CA LYS A 301 -19.03 -29.52 10.13
C LYS A 301 -19.59 -29.12 11.48
N ALA A 302 -20.87 -29.42 11.68
CA ALA A 302 -21.57 -29.27 12.96
C ALA A 302 -22.31 -30.56 13.33
N VAL A 303 -22.66 -30.73 14.60
CA VAL A 303 -23.71 -31.70 14.98
C VAL A 303 -25.08 -31.04 14.87
N SER A 304 -26.05 -31.74 14.27
CA SER A 304 -27.47 -31.38 14.30
C SER A 304 -28.21 -32.21 15.35
N LEU A 305 -29.09 -31.55 16.10
CA LEU A 305 -29.89 -32.12 17.20
C LEU A 305 -31.36 -31.69 17.04
N ASP A 306 -32.29 -32.64 17.12
CA ASP A 306 -33.72 -32.42 16.86
C ASP A 306 -34.51 -31.73 18.00
N GLY A 307 -33.94 -31.67 19.20
CA GLY A 307 -34.59 -31.12 20.39
C GLY A 307 -35.61 -32.05 21.05
N ILE A 308 -35.58 -33.36 20.77
CA ILE A 308 -36.47 -34.37 21.36
C ILE A 308 -35.67 -35.43 22.12
N ASP A 309 -34.80 -36.19 21.44
CA ASP A 309 -33.96 -37.23 22.06
C ASP A 309 -32.51 -37.34 21.53
N ASP A 310 -32.11 -36.39 20.67
CA ASP A 310 -30.74 -36.22 20.19
C ASP A 310 -29.75 -35.68 21.24
N ARG A 311 -28.58 -36.33 21.35
CA ARG A 311 -27.51 -35.90 22.27
C ARG A 311 -26.13 -36.45 21.93
N ILE A 312 -25.11 -35.90 22.57
CA ILE A 312 -23.75 -36.47 22.59
C ILE A 312 -23.39 -36.90 24.02
N SER A 313 -23.11 -38.19 24.22
CA SER A 313 -22.60 -38.72 25.49
C SER A 313 -21.08 -38.77 25.51
N PHE A 314 -20.44 -38.38 26.62
CA PHE A 314 -18.98 -38.35 26.77
C PHE A 314 -18.54 -38.38 28.24
N VAL A 315 -17.23 -38.40 28.50
CA VAL A 315 -16.64 -38.24 29.84
C VAL A 315 -16.00 -36.86 29.95
N GLY A 316 -16.78 -35.89 30.43
CA GLY A 316 -16.35 -34.48 30.43
C GLY A 316 -15.34 -34.09 31.51
N PRO A 317 -14.73 -32.90 31.39
CA PRO A 317 -13.82 -32.35 32.39
C PRO A 317 -14.63 -31.74 33.54
N ARG A 318 -15.18 -32.57 34.42
CA ARG A 318 -16.15 -32.15 35.47
C ARG A 318 -15.57 -32.05 36.88
N ALA A 319 -14.33 -32.49 37.09
CA ALA A 319 -13.70 -32.52 38.41
C ALA A 319 -13.08 -31.15 38.76
N PRO A 320 -13.50 -30.45 39.83
CA PRO A 320 -12.98 -29.13 40.19
C PRO A 320 -11.45 -29.06 40.37
N ALA A 321 -10.79 -30.19 40.69
CA ALA A 321 -9.33 -30.28 40.80
C ALA A 321 -8.57 -30.01 39.49
N ILE A 322 -9.23 -30.13 38.33
CA ILE A 322 -8.67 -29.73 37.02
C ILE A 322 -8.50 -28.20 36.94
N TYR A 323 -9.38 -27.47 37.62
CA TYR A 323 -9.59 -26.03 37.49
C TYR A 323 -8.93 -25.21 38.60
N GLY A 324 -8.07 -25.82 39.41
CA GLY A 324 -7.47 -25.19 40.61
C GLY A 324 -8.26 -25.40 41.91
N GLY A 325 -9.47 -25.96 41.86
CA GLY A 325 -10.25 -26.32 43.06
C GLY A 325 -11.71 -25.91 42.99
N VAL A 326 -12.35 -25.74 44.15
CA VAL A 326 -13.76 -25.32 44.25
C VAL A 326 -13.96 -23.83 43.97
N ASP A 327 -12.92 -23.02 44.16
CA ASP A 327 -12.87 -21.59 43.84
C ASP A 327 -11.93 -21.36 42.64
N GLY A 328 -11.94 -22.31 41.69
CA GLY A 328 -11.12 -22.30 40.49
C GLY A 328 -11.78 -21.60 39.30
N ASP A 329 -11.01 -21.41 38.22
CA ASP A 329 -11.43 -20.69 37.02
C ASP A 329 -11.74 -21.66 35.88
N PHE A 330 -12.72 -21.34 35.03
CA PHE A 330 -12.94 -22.11 33.79
C PHE A 330 -13.63 -21.29 32.70
N THR A 331 -13.45 -21.73 31.45
CA THR A 331 -14.17 -21.18 30.29
C THR A 331 -14.86 -22.30 29.51
N LEU A 332 -16.06 -22.04 29.01
CA LEU A 332 -16.82 -22.91 28.09
C LEU A 332 -17.27 -22.07 26.90
N SER A 333 -16.96 -22.51 25.69
CA SER A 333 -17.30 -21.85 24.42
C SER A 333 -17.95 -22.83 23.45
N ALA A 334 -18.90 -22.36 22.64
CA ALA A 334 -19.49 -23.13 21.55
C ALA A 334 -20.15 -22.22 20.52
N ARG A 335 -19.95 -22.52 19.24
CA ARG A 335 -20.78 -21.98 18.16
C ARG A 335 -22.08 -22.76 18.09
N MET A 336 -23.18 -22.07 17.81
CA MET A 336 -24.46 -22.73 17.66
C MET A 336 -25.44 -21.98 16.79
N ARG A 337 -26.37 -22.74 16.22
CA ARG A 337 -27.53 -22.27 15.47
C ARG A 337 -28.80 -22.84 16.09
N VAL A 338 -29.50 -22.05 16.89
CA VAL A 338 -30.68 -22.51 17.67
C VAL A 338 -31.94 -22.38 16.84
N ALA A 339 -32.72 -23.46 16.67
CA ALA A 339 -33.88 -23.47 15.78
C ALA A 339 -35.10 -22.73 16.37
N ASP A 340 -35.28 -22.82 17.69
CA ASP A 340 -36.33 -22.13 18.45
C ASP A 340 -35.75 -21.54 19.74
N VAL A 341 -35.63 -20.21 19.78
CA VAL A 341 -35.15 -19.45 20.94
C VAL A 341 -36.27 -19.08 21.93
N ALA A 342 -37.54 -19.34 21.62
CA ALA A 342 -38.67 -19.11 22.52
C ALA A 342 -38.90 -20.30 23.48
N ARG A 343 -37.84 -21.07 23.76
CA ARG A 343 -37.80 -22.17 24.71
C ARG A 343 -36.38 -22.35 25.24
N TYR A 344 -36.25 -23.04 26.37
CA TYR A 344 -34.93 -23.44 26.88
C TYR A 344 -34.32 -24.52 25.98
N ASN A 345 -33.08 -24.30 25.54
CA ASN A 345 -32.23 -25.31 24.91
C ASN A 345 -31.01 -25.55 25.81
N SER A 346 -30.87 -26.75 26.38
CA SER A 346 -29.72 -27.12 27.22
C SER A 346 -28.52 -27.45 26.34
N LEU A 347 -27.56 -26.52 26.21
CA LEU A 347 -26.35 -26.71 25.42
C LEU A 347 -25.55 -27.92 25.92
N CYS A 348 -25.15 -27.90 27.19
CA CYS A 348 -24.41 -29.00 27.79
C CYS A 348 -24.60 -29.08 29.31
N TYR A 349 -24.66 -30.30 29.83
CA TYR A 349 -24.39 -30.65 31.22
C TYR A 349 -22.98 -31.23 31.32
N GLY A 350 -22.17 -30.79 32.28
CA GLY A 350 -20.85 -31.38 32.55
C GLY A 350 -19.79 -31.17 31.46
N CYS A 351 -19.94 -30.14 30.62
CA CYS A 351 -18.84 -29.51 29.87
C CYS A 351 -18.15 -28.51 30.79
N GLY A 352 -17.29 -29.00 31.69
CA GLY A 352 -16.80 -28.22 32.82
C GLY A 352 -17.56 -28.52 34.12
N PRO A 353 -17.16 -27.88 35.24
CA PRO A 353 -17.70 -28.10 36.58
C PRO A 353 -18.84 -27.11 36.92
N SER A 354 -19.71 -26.85 35.94
CA SER A 354 -20.96 -26.11 36.08
C SER A 354 -22.15 -27.03 35.81
N GLN A 355 -23.37 -26.58 36.12
CA GLN A 355 -24.54 -27.45 35.95
C GLN A 355 -25.01 -27.50 34.50
N VAL A 356 -25.38 -26.36 33.92
CA VAL A 356 -25.93 -26.27 32.56
C VAL A 356 -25.82 -24.84 32.01
N VAL A 357 -25.62 -24.71 30.70
CA VAL A 357 -25.88 -23.47 29.95
C VAL A 357 -27.17 -23.64 29.15
N TYR A 358 -28.10 -22.68 29.32
CA TYR A 358 -29.31 -22.57 28.51
C TYR A 358 -29.16 -21.46 27.47
N VAL A 359 -29.70 -21.73 26.30
CA VAL A 359 -29.85 -20.76 25.21
C VAL A 359 -31.31 -20.74 24.76
N GLY A 360 -31.91 -19.57 24.75
CA GLY A 360 -33.35 -19.40 24.60
C GLY A 360 -34.11 -19.45 25.94
N ASP A 361 -35.20 -18.70 26.04
CA ASP A 361 -36.06 -18.57 27.22
C ASP A 361 -37.55 -18.41 26.80
N PRO A 362 -38.50 -19.15 27.40
CA PRO A 362 -39.93 -19.07 27.05
C PRO A 362 -40.61 -17.71 27.24
N GLY A 363 -40.06 -16.83 28.07
CA GLY A 363 -40.55 -15.47 28.29
C GLY A 363 -39.63 -14.36 27.78
N GLN A 364 -38.35 -14.68 27.50
CA GLN A 364 -37.29 -13.72 27.14
C GLN A 364 -36.50 -14.13 25.89
N GLY A 365 -37.10 -14.88 24.96
CA GLY A 365 -36.54 -15.15 23.63
C GLY A 365 -35.07 -15.60 23.64
N GLY A 366 -34.24 -14.99 22.78
CA GLY A 366 -32.82 -15.27 22.56
C GLY A 366 -31.86 -15.02 23.72
N ARG A 367 -32.25 -15.26 24.96
CA ARG A 367 -31.44 -15.05 26.16
C ARG A 367 -30.48 -16.21 26.39
N VAL A 368 -29.25 -15.91 26.85
CA VAL A 368 -28.30 -16.92 27.35
C VAL A 368 -28.28 -16.86 28.87
N ALA A 369 -28.28 -18.02 29.54
CA ALA A 369 -28.21 -18.11 31.00
C ALA A 369 -27.46 -19.38 31.44
N ALA A 370 -26.53 -19.26 32.39
CA ALA A 370 -25.78 -20.40 32.92
C ALA A 370 -26.09 -20.67 34.40
N ALA A 371 -26.00 -21.92 34.81
CA ALA A 371 -26.23 -22.39 36.17
C ALA A 371 -24.92 -22.75 36.86
N ILE A 372 -24.43 -21.85 37.71
CA ILE A 372 -23.14 -21.97 38.43
C ILE A 372 -23.41 -22.29 39.91
N HIS A 373 -22.51 -23.02 40.57
CA HIS A 373 -22.69 -23.35 41.98
C HIS A 373 -22.44 -22.13 42.88
N ASN A 374 -23.30 -21.96 43.90
CA ASN A 374 -23.06 -21.00 44.98
C ASN A 374 -22.40 -21.70 46.17
N SER A 375 -21.11 -21.48 46.40
CA SER A 375 -20.33 -22.14 47.46
C SER A 375 -20.90 -21.87 48.86
N SER A 376 -21.36 -20.64 49.11
CA SER A 376 -21.88 -20.19 50.42
C SER A 376 -23.26 -20.72 50.80
N THR A 377 -24.19 -20.80 49.84
CA THR A 377 -25.60 -21.21 50.08
C THR A 377 -25.90 -22.64 49.64
N GLN A 378 -24.96 -23.28 48.95
CA GLN A 378 -25.10 -24.56 48.26
C GLN A 378 -26.15 -24.58 47.12
N GLY A 379 -26.69 -23.41 46.75
CA GLY A 379 -27.64 -23.23 45.64
C GLY A 379 -26.97 -23.02 44.28
N LEU A 380 -27.67 -22.25 43.43
CA LEU A 380 -27.25 -21.88 42.07
C LEU A 380 -27.24 -20.36 41.91
N LEU A 381 -26.26 -19.87 41.15
CA LEU A 381 -26.16 -18.53 40.59
C LEU A 381 -26.48 -18.57 39.09
N TRP A 382 -27.02 -17.46 38.58
CA TRP A 382 -27.54 -17.35 37.22
C TRP A 382 -27.01 -16.09 36.51
N PRO A 383 -25.72 -16.04 36.12
CA PRO A 383 -25.26 -15.07 35.12
C PRO A 383 -26.04 -15.31 33.82
N ALA A 384 -26.59 -14.24 33.27
CA ALA A 384 -27.49 -14.33 32.14
C ALA A 384 -27.65 -12.97 31.44
N THR A 385 -27.85 -12.99 30.13
CA THR A 385 -27.92 -11.77 29.32
C THR A 385 -29.15 -10.93 29.69
N PRO A 386 -29.07 -9.59 29.60
CA PRO A 386 -30.19 -8.71 29.88
C PRO A 386 -31.22 -8.70 28.74
N ASN A 387 -30.78 -8.90 27.50
CA ASN A 387 -31.62 -8.84 26.30
C ASN A 387 -31.63 -10.18 25.53
N HIS A 388 -32.37 -10.18 24.42
CA HIS A 388 -32.35 -11.23 23.42
C HIS A 388 -31.09 -11.05 22.55
N GLU A 389 -30.05 -11.86 22.78
CA GLU A 389 -28.78 -11.78 22.05
C GLU A 389 -28.71 -12.80 20.89
N ILE A 390 -29.52 -13.87 20.93
CA ILE A 390 -29.51 -14.96 19.94
C ILE A 390 -30.75 -14.93 19.05
N THR A 391 -30.57 -14.80 17.74
CA THR A 391 -31.65 -14.96 16.75
C THR A 391 -31.88 -16.44 16.41
N ALA A 392 -33.13 -16.84 16.16
CA ALA A 392 -33.43 -18.19 15.71
C ALA A 392 -32.90 -18.45 14.29
N ASN A 393 -32.20 -19.57 14.11
CA ASN A 393 -31.58 -20.03 12.86
C ASN A 393 -30.40 -19.19 12.34
N GLU A 394 -29.83 -18.31 13.16
CA GLU A 394 -28.56 -17.64 12.91
C GLU A 394 -27.44 -18.31 13.74
N TRP A 395 -26.20 -18.22 13.27
CA TRP A 395 -25.03 -18.73 13.99
C TRP A 395 -24.51 -17.68 14.96
N ALA A 396 -24.23 -18.07 16.20
CA ALA A 396 -23.59 -17.23 17.21
C ALA A 396 -22.52 -18.01 18.00
N GLU A 397 -21.46 -17.33 18.42
CA GLU A 397 -20.45 -17.84 19.37
C GLU A 397 -20.89 -17.48 20.80
N VAL A 398 -21.16 -18.48 21.65
CA VAL A 398 -21.55 -18.26 23.04
C VAL A 398 -20.44 -18.75 23.96
N THR A 399 -19.86 -17.82 24.74
CA THR A 399 -18.79 -18.15 25.68
C THR A 399 -19.14 -17.71 27.10
N MET A 400 -18.92 -18.60 28.06
CA MET A 400 -19.02 -18.32 29.49
C MET A 400 -17.63 -18.42 30.10
N VAL A 401 -17.19 -17.34 30.74
CA VAL A 401 -15.95 -17.27 31.53
C VAL A 401 -16.32 -17.20 33.01
N VAL A 402 -15.62 -17.96 33.85
CA VAL A 402 -15.85 -17.99 35.30
C VAL A 402 -14.51 -17.81 36.01
N ASP A 403 -14.47 -16.76 36.83
CA ASP A 403 -13.37 -16.40 37.71
C ASP A 403 -13.78 -16.81 39.14
N GLY A 404 -13.15 -17.87 39.64
CA GLY A 404 -13.52 -18.57 40.87
C GLY A 404 -13.51 -17.66 42.09
N GLY A 405 -14.61 -17.65 42.86
CA GLY A 405 -14.75 -16.74 44.00
C GLY A 405 -14.77 -15.25 43.67
N ALA A 406 -14.95 -14.87 42.39
CA ALA A 406 -14.97 -13.47 41.95
C ALA A 406 -16.16 -13.15 41.03
N SER A 407 -16.17 -13.67 39.80
CA SER A 407 -17.15 -13.27 38.78
C SER A 407 -17.52 -14.40 37.81
N ALA A 408 -18.62 -14.19 37.09
CA ALA A 408 -19.00 -15.02 35.95
C ALA A 408 -19.54 -14.14 34.83
N ARG A 409 -18.92 -14.25 33.66
CA ARG A 409 -19.13 -13.40 32.49
C ARG A 409 -19.68 -14.22 31.33
N VAL A 410 -20.63 -13.67 30.59
CA VAL A 410 -21.25 -14.29 29.40
C VAL A 410 -21.05 -13.39 28.21
N TYR A 411 -20.48 -13.95 27.15
CA TYR A 411 -20.16 -13.31 25.89
C TYR A 411 -21.01 -13.92 24.77
N VAL A 412 -21.46 -13.08 23.85
CA VAL A 412 -22.15 -13.50 22.61
C VAL A 412 -21.51 -12.74 21.45
N ASP A 413 -20.98 -13.50 20.51
CA ASP A 413 -20.13 -13.04 19.40
C ASP A 413 -18.96 -12.20 19.92
N CYS A 414 -18.29 -12.77 20.93
CA CYS A 414 -17.10 -12.26 21.65
C CYS A 414 -17.26 -10.90 22.35
N ALA A 415 -18.40 -10.22 22.21
CA ALA A 415 -18.76 -9.08 23.04
C ALA A 415 -19.35 -9.52 24.38
N MET A 416 -18.90 -8.92 25.49
CA MET A 416 -19.45 -9.20 26.82
C MET A 416 -20.90 -8.71 26.90
N ARG A 417 -21.82 -9.60 27.28
CA ARG A 417 -23.26 -9.31 27.39
C ARG A 417 -23.77 -9.32 28.82
N SER A 418 -23.05 -9.95 29.74
CA SER A 418 -23.44 -10.06 31.14
C SER A 418 -22.22 -10.32 32.03
N GLU A 419 -22.21 -9.70 33.20
CA GLU A 419 -21.29 -10.01 34.30
C GLU A 419 -22.07 -10.16 35.60
N LEU A 420 -21.72 -11.20 36.37
CA LEU A 420 -22.18 -11.41 37.74
C LEU A 420 -20.98 -11.40 38.68
N LEU A 421 -20.75 -10.28 39.37
CA LEU A 421 -19.80 -10.19 40.48
C LEU A 421 -20.40 -10.87 41.73
N ASN A 422 -19.80 -11.95 42.22
CA ASN A 422 -20.24 -12.63 43.44
C ASN A 422 -19.15 -13.51 44.07
N PRO A 423 -18.68 -13.21 45.30
CA PRO A 423 -17.60 -13.96 45.94
C PRO A 423 -17.95 -15.38 46.38
N ALA A 424 -19.20 -15.83 46.15
CA ALA A 424 -19.64 -17.20 46.38
C ALA A 424 -19.78 -18.01 45.08
N ILE A 425 -19.25 -17.53 43.95
CA ILE A 425 -19.12 -18.31 42.71
C ILE A 425 -18.12 -19.45 42.95
N GLY A 426 -18.50 -20.67 42.59
CA GLY A 426 -17.63 -21.83 42.71
C GLY A 426 -18.00 -22.98 41.79
N LEU A 427 -17.15 -24.00 41.79
CA LEU A 427 -17.12 -25.11 40.85
C LEU A 427 -17.59 -26.42 41.51
N LYS A 428 -18.34 -27.23 40.77
CA LYS A 428 -18.95 -28.47 41.31
C LYS A 428 -19.14 -29.55 40.25
N ASP A 429 -18.74 -30.78 40.58
CA ASP A 429 -19.11 -31.96 39.79
C ASP A 429 -20.59 -32.34 40.06
N TYR A 430 -21.41 -32.31 39.01
CA TYR A 430 -22.83 -32.70 39.04
C TYR A 430 -23.07 -34.18 38.68
N GLY A 431 -22.03 -34.96 38.39
CA GLY A 431 -22.09 -36.42 38.25
C GLY A 431 -22.37 -36.96 36.85
N TYR A 432 -22.64 -36.11 35.86
CA TYR A 432 -23.04 -36.50 34.50
C TYR A 432 -22.51 -35.51 33.44
N SER A 433 -22.25 -36.00 32.22
CA SER A 433 -21.80 -35.20 31.07
C SER A 433 -22.60 -35.58 29.81
N SER A 434 -23.23 -34.59 29.17
CA SER A 434 -23.89 -34.73 27.86
C SER A 434 -24.10 -33.36 27.20
N VAL A 435 -23.83 -33.29 25.91
CA VAL A 435 -24.24 -32.16 25.04
C VAL A 435 -25.67 -32.43 24.54
N GLY A 436 -26.49 -31.39 24.40
CA GLY A 436 -27.84 -31.44 23.83
C GLY A 436 -28.97 -31.95 24.75
N GLN A 437 -28.66 -32.81 25.71
CA GLN A 437 -29.68 -33.38 26.58
C GLN A 437 -30.18 -32.39 27.64
N GLY A 438 -31.50 -32.22 27.71
CA GLY A 438 -32.18 -31.43 28.74
C GLY A 438 -32.40 -32.17 30.07
N GLY A 439 -32.51 -31.40 31.17
CA GLY A 439 -32.95 -31.91 32.47
C GLY A 439 -34.43 -32.37 32.50
N SER A 440 -35.21 -31.96 31.50
CA SER A 440 -36.53 -32.51 31.17
C SER A 440 -36.70 -32.58 29.64
N PRO A 441 -37.66 -33.36 29.11
CA PRO A 441 -37.91 -33.44 27.66
C PRO A 441 -38.17 -32.09 26.97
N SER A 442 -38.65 -31.08 27.70
CA SER A 442 -38.93 -29.76 27.14
C SER A 442 -37.71 -28.82 27.06
N THR A 443 -36.51 -29.26 27.46
CA THR A 443 -35.28 -28.44 27.40
C THR A 443 -34.16 -29.05 26.56
N TRP A 444 -34.43 -30.07 25.75
CA TRP A 444 -33.42 -30.65 24.84
C TRP A 444 -33.08 -29.66 23.73
N PHE A 445 -31.81 -29.61 23.35
CA PHE A 445 -31.30 -28.65 22.38
C PHE A 445 -31.81 -28.97 20.98
N GLY A 446 -32.53 -28.02 20.35
CA GLY A 446 -32.96 -28.14 18.96
C GLY A 446 -32.24 -27.13 18.08
N GLY A 447 -31.40 -27.61 17.17
CA GLY A 447 -30.51 -26.76 16.36
C GLY A 447 -29.19 -27.47 16.06
N GLU A 448 -28.16 -26.69 15.77
CA GLU A 448 -26.81 -27.19 15.49
C GLU A 448 -25.77 -26.61 16.46
N ILE A 449 -24.69 -27.37 16.70
CA ILE A 449 -23.56 -26.99 17.55
C ILE A 449 -22.25 -27.28 16.80
N ASP A 450 -21.29 -26.37 16.89
CA ASP A 450 -19.96 -26.40 16.27
C ASP A 450 -18.92 -25.84 17.27
N GLN A 451 -17.63 -26.12 17.09
CA GLN A 451 -16.50 -25.61 17.89
C GLN A 451 -16.72 -25.63 19.43
N LEU A 452 -17.14 -26.77 19.99
CA LEU A 452 -17.37 -26.91 21.43
C LEU A 452 -16.05 -27.09 22.18
N ARG A 453 -15.69 -26.09 23.00
CA ARG A 453 -14.38 -25.97 23.65
C ARG A 453 -14.52 -25.68 25.15
N VAL A 454 -13.62 -26.24 25.98
CA VAL A 454 -13.56 -26.00 27.43
C VAL A 454 -12.12 -25.78 27.88
N TRP A 455 -11.86 -24.79 28.73
CA TRP A 455 -10.54 -24.50 29.30
C TRP A 455 -10.52 -24.58 30.83
N SER A 456 -9.39 -25.02 31.38
CA SER A 456 -9.07 -25.08 32.81
C SER A 456 -8.74 -23.72 33.46
N ARG A 457 -9.16 -22.62 32.83
CA ARG A 457 -8.84 -21.25 33.20
C ARG A 457 -9.88 -20.27 32.67
N ALA A 458 -9.92 -19.07 33.23
CA ALA A 458 -10.56 -17.92 32.59
C ALA A 458 -9.76 -17.51 31.34
N LEU A 459 -10.45 -17.15 30.25
CA LEU A 459 -9.84 -16.51 29.08
C LEU A 459 -9.94 -14.99 29.22
N SER A 460 -8.87 -14.28 28.84
CA SER A 460 -8.83 -12.83 28.72
C SER A 460 -9.61 -12.34 27.50
N GLU A 461 -9.99 -11.06 27.44
CA GLU A 461 -10.74 -10.52 26.30
C GLU A 461 -9.97 -10.62 24.97
N GLN A 462 -8.64 -10.52 25.01
CA GLN A 462 -7.77 -10.73 23.85
C GLN A 462 -7.86 -12.17 23.33
N GLU A 463 -7.92 -13.16 24.21
CA GLU A 463 -8.11 -14.58 23.85
C GLU A 463 -9.54 -14.87 23.41
N LEU A 464 -10.53 -14.20 24.00
CA LEU A 464 -11.93 -14.30 23.59
C LEU A 464 -12.12 -13.75 22.17
N ALA A 465 -11.39 -12.70 21.77
CA ALA A 465 -11.39 -12.21 20.39
C ALA A 465 -10.89 -13.28 19.40
N LEU A 466 -9.93 -14.13 19.80
CA LEU A 466 -9.46 -15.28 19.00
C LEU A 466 -10.49 -16.43 18.91
N LEU A 467 -11.50 -16.48 19.80
CA LEU A 467 -12.54 -17.52 19.75
C LEU A 467 -13.56 -17.29 18.64
N CYS A 468 -13.86 -16.02 18.34
CA CYS A 468 -14.63 -15.67 17.18
C CYS A 468 -13.84 -16.12 15.96
N VAL A 469 -14.36 -17.15 15.29
CA VAL A 469 -13.72 -17.79 14.12
C VAL A 469 -13.10 -16.70 13.25
N PRO A 470 -11.79 -16.77 12.96
CA PRO A 470 -11.13 -15.76 12.16
C PRO A 470 -11.93 -15.56 10.89
N SER A 471 -12.50 -14.36 10.75
CA SER A 471 -13.20 -14.04 9.52
C SER A 471 -12.19 -14.12 8.39
N VAL A 472 -12.62 -14.51 7.20
CA VAL A 472 -11.83 -14.31 5.98
C VAL A 472 -11.53 -12.81 5.73
N CYS A 473 -12.14 -11.92 6.51
CA CYS A 473 -11.89 -10.48 6.57
C CYS A 473 -11.03 -10.02 7.77
N GLY A 474 -10.54 -10.96 8.60
CA GLY A 474 -9.72 -10.67 9.80
C GLY A 474 -8.21 -10.52 9.52
N GLY A 475 -7.80 -10.65 8.25
CA GLY A 475 -6.43 -10.61 7.80
C GLY A 475 -6.36 -10.78 6.26
N PRO A 476 -5.16 -11.00 5.69
CA PRO A 476 -5.02 -11.34 4.28
C PRO A 476 -5.62 -12.73 3.98
N ILE A 477 -6.19 -12.87 2.78
CA ILE A 477 -6.79 -14.11 2.30
C ILE A 477 -5.75 -14.87 1.48
N HIS A 478 -5.39 -16.06 1.95
CA HIS A 478 -4.31 -16.85 1.39
C HIS A 478 -4.78 -17.74 0.23
N VAL A 479 -4.03 -17.73 -0.87
CA VAL A 479 -4.29 -18.53 -2.07
C VAL A 479 -3.02 -19.26 -2.48
N ASN A 480 -3.07 -20.58 -2.55
CA ASN A 480 -1.96 -21.43 -2.99
C ASN A 480 -2.49 -22.54 -3.89
N VAL A 481 -2.10 -22.55 -5.17
CA VAL A 481 -2.58 -23.51 -6.18
C VAL A 481 -2.28 -24.98 -5.83
N ASP A 482 -1.22 -25.24 -5.06
CA ASP A 482 -0.83 -26.58 -4.62
C ASP A 482 -1.54 -27.03 -3.33
N ALA A 483 -2.36 -26.16 -2.72
CA ALA A 483 -3.17 -26.50 -1.56
C ALA A 483 -4.30 -27.51 -1.89
N ALA A 484 -4.76 -28.21 -0.86
CA ALA A 484 -5.89 -29.13 -0.99
C ALA A 484 -7.20 -28.37 -1.30
N PRO A 485 -8.11 -28.93 -2.11
CA PRO A 485 -9.42 -28.32 -2.33
C PRO A 485 -10.21 -28.21 -1.02
N GLY A 486 -10.86 -27.06 -0.80
CA GLY A 486 -11.74 -26.83 0.35
C GLY A 486 -11.11 -26.06 1.52
N GLY A 487 -9.96 -25.42 1.34
CA GLY A 487 -9.44 -24.43 2.28
C GLY A 487 -10.36 -23.21 2.46
N ASP A 488 -10.17 -22.48 3.56
CA ASP A 488 -10.93 -21.30 3.98
C ASP A 488 -10.21 -19.95 3.73
N GLY A 489 -8.93 -19.99 3.35
CA GLY A 489 -8.10 -18.82 3.08
C GLY A 489 -7.56 -18.08 4.32
N ILE A 490 -7.88 -18.51 5.54
CA ILE A 490 -7.48 -17.82 6.78
C ILE A 490 -5.96 -17.87 7.00
N SER A 491 -5.31 -18.95 6.57
CA SER A 491 -3.86 -19.16 6.71
C SER A 491 -3.29 -19.83 5.46
N TRP A 492 -1.96 -19.82 5.30
CA TRP A 492 -1.31 -20.61 4.25
C TRP A 492 -1.62 -22.12 4.34
N ALA A 493 -1.77 -22.66 5.54
CA ALA A 493 -2.11 -24.07 5.77
C ALA A 493 -3.55 -24.41 5.33
N THR A 494 -4.43 -23.42 5.32
CA THR A 494 -5.85 -23.53 4.92
C THR A 494 -6.16 -22.71 3.65
N ALA A 495 -5.14 -22.38 2.85
CA ALA A 495 -5.27 -21.50 1.69
C ALA A 495 -6.28 -22.02 0.64
N PHE A 496 -6.94 -21.09 -0.05
CA PHE A 496 -7.73 -21.45 -1.22
C PHE A 496 -6.81 -21.93 -2.35
N ASN A 497 -7.16 -23.04 -3.01
CA ASN A 497 -6.44 -23.49 -4.20
C ASN A 497 -6.96 -22.91 -5.52
N ASN A 498 -7.81 -21.89 -5.43
CA ASN A 498 -8.43 -21.21 -6.57
C ASN A 498 -8.64 -19.72 -6.25
N LEU A 499 -8.10 -18.85 -7.13
CA LEU A 499 -8.16 -17.39 -6.94
C LEU A 499 -9.59 -16.84 -6.99
N GLN A 500 -10.45 -17.34 -7.88
CA GLN A 500 -11.85 -16.92 -7.94
C GLN A 500 -12.60 -17.30 -6.65
N ALA A 501 -12.33 -18.48 -6.09
CA ALA A 501 -12.96 -18.90 -4.83
C ALA A 501 -12.60 -17.96 -3.66
N ALA A 502 -11.35 -17.47 -3.60
CA ALA A 502 -10.93 -16.47 -2.62
C ALA A 502 -11.64 -15.11 -2.83
N ILE A 503 -11.75 -14.66 -4.08
CA ILE A 503 -12.49 -13.44 -4.47
C ILE A 503 -13.98 -13.54 -4.11
N ASP A 504 -14.59 -14.72 -4.28
CA ASP A 504 -16.01 -14.95 -3.96
C ASP A 504 -16.22 -15.00 -2.43
N ALA A 505 -15.31 -15.66 -1.70
CA ALA A 505 -15.31 -15.72 -0.23
C ALA A 505 -15.08 -14.33 0.43
N SER A 506 -14.27 -13.48 -0.20
CA SER A 506 -14.01 -12.11 0.27
C SER A 506 -15.20 -11.16 0.12
N SER A 507 -16.34 -11.61 -0.41
CA SER A 507 -17.50 -10.77 -0.68
C SER A 507 -18.11 -10.09 0.55
N GLN A 508 -17.90 -10.63 1.75
CA GLN A 508 -18.33 -10.02 3.01
C GLN A 508 -17.36 -8.99 3.60
N CYS A 509 -16.20 -8.79 2.98
CA CYS A 509 -15.11 -7.96 3.52
C CYS A 509 -15.13 -6.52 3.00
N THR A 510 -14.76 -5.58 3.87
CA THR A 510 -14.47 -4.19 3.51
C THR A 510 -13.03 -4.10 3.01
N TYR A 511 -12.84 -3.94 1.70
CA TYR A 511 -11.52 -3.85 1.05
C TYR A 511 -10.54 -4.99 1.42
N PRO A 512 -10.86 -6.26 1.07
CA PRO A 512 -10.02 -7.41 1.39
C PRO A 512 -8.66 -7.35 0.68
N GLN A 513 -7.65 -7.90 1.35
CA GLN A 513 -6.36 -8.25 0.74
C GLN A 513 -6.33 -9.74 0.41
N ILE A 514 -5.77 -10.11 -0.74
CA ILE A 514 -5.59 -11.49 -1.18
C ILE A 514 -4.10 -11.70 -1.49
N TRP A 515 -3.47 -12.67 -0.84
CA TRP A 515 -2.06 -13.03 -1.00
C TRP A 515 -1.96 -14.35 -1.77
N VAL A 516 -1.22 -14.34 -2.88
CA VAL A 516 -1.17 -15.43 -3.85
C VAL A 516 0.24 -16.02 -3.89
N ALA A 517 0.38 -17.26 -3.44
CA ALA A 517 1.62 -18.00 -3.49
C ALA A 517 2.03 -18.35 -4.93
N GLN A 518 3.33 -18.58 -5.14
CA GLN A 518 3.92 -18.99 -6.41
C GLN A 518 3.17 -20.13 -7.10
N GLY A 519 3.15 -20.10 -8.44
CA GLY A 519 2.51 -21.14 -9.24
C GLY A 519 1.78 -20.63 -10.48
N THR A 520 1.09 -21.54 -11.17
CA THR A 520 0.30 -21.23 -12.38
C THR A 520 -1.19 -21.47 -12.15
N TYR A 521 -1.96 -20.40 -12.07
CA TYR A 521 -3.39 -20.41 -11.78
C TYR A 521 -4.19 -20.44 -13.09
N ALA A 522 -4.57 -21.64 -13.52
CA ALA A 522 -5.16 -21.89 -14.83
C ALA A 522 -6.31 -22.93 -14.78
N PRO A 523 -7.46 -22.63 -14.13
CA PRO A 523 -8.52 -23.61 -13.86
C PRO A 523 -9.34 -24.05 -15.10
N ASP A 524 -9.85 -23.11 -15.90
CA ASP A 524 -10.62 -23.37 -17.12
C ASP A 524 -10.29 -22.36 -18.23
N PRO A 525 -9.67 -22.77 -19.36
CA PRO A 525 -9.33 -21.88 -20.47
C PRO A 525 -10.51 -21.12 -21.11
N GLY A 526 -11.75 -21.58 -20.90
CA GLY A 526 -12.97 -20.92 -21.38
C GLY A 526 -13.45 -19.75 -20.49
N SER A 527 -12.85 -19.56 -19.31
CA SER A 527 -13.31 -18.62 -18.28
C SER A 527 -12.18 -17.69 -17.82
N PRO A 528 -12.47 -16.53 -17.21
CA PRO A 528 -11.45 -15.75 -16.50
C PRO A 528 -10.85 -16.53 -15.33
N VAL A 529 -9.59 -16.24 -14.99
CA VAL A 529 -8.94 -16.73 -13.76
C VAL A 529 -9.40 -15.90 -12.56
N ALA A 530 -9.67 -14.62 -12.78
CA ALA A 530 -10.23 -13.69 -11.79
C ALA A 530 -11.26 -12.76 -12.44
N THR A 531 -12.48 -12.75 -11.89
CA THR A 531 -13.56 -11.82 -12.18
C THR A 531 -13.80 -10.97 -10.94
N ILE A 532 -13.26 -9.76 -10.94
CA ILE A 532 -13.26 -8.84 -9.80
C ILE A 532 -14.51 -7.96 -9.89
N THR A 533 -15.37 -8.08 -8.88
CA THR A 533 -16.68 -7.40 -8.84
C THR A 533 -16.81 -6.34 -7.73
N ARG A 534 -15.77 -6.19 -6.88
CA ARG A 534 -15.70 -5.28 -5.72
C ARG A 534 -14.28 -4.72 -5.52
N PRO A 535 -14.10 -3.59 -4.81
CA PRO A 535 -12.80 -3.08 -4.38
C PRO A 535 -12.00 -4.11 -3.56
N MET A 536 -10.71 -4.30 -3.86
CA MET A 536 -9.79 -5.19 -3.13
C MET A 536 -8.32 -4.93 -3.51
N ALA A 537 -7.39 -5.59 -2.82
CA ALA A 537 -5.99 -5.66 -3.23
C ALA A 537 -5.55 -7.12 -3.40
N ILE A 538 -4.94 -7.46 -4.54
CA ILE A 538 -4.44 -8.80 -4.82
C ILE A 538 -2.93 -8.72 -5.09
N TYR A 539 -2.15 -9.47 -4.31
CA TYR A 539 -0.68 -9.48 -4.34
C TYR A 539 -0.16 -10.88 -4.67
N ALA A 540 0.76 -10.98 -5.64
CA ALA A 540 1.53 -12.18 -5.96
C ALA A 540 2.97 -12.08 -5.44
N GLY A 541 3.66 -13.20 -5.23
CA GLY A 541 5.09 -13.20 -4.85
C GLY A 541 5.40 -13.87 -3.51
N PHE A 542 4.57 -14.81 -3.05
CA PHE A 542 4.74 -15.49 -1.77
C PHE A 542 5.17 -16.95 -1.96
N ASP A 543 6.02 -17.50 -1.10
CA ASP A 543 6.31 -18.94 -1.02
C ASP A 543 5.13 -19.70 -0.40
N GLY A 544 4.40 -19.04 0.51
CA GLY A 544 3.31 -19.63 1.27
C GLY A 544 3.66 -19.88 2.74
N THR A 545 4.51 -19.03 3.32
CA THR A 545 4.94 -19.09 4.72
C THR A 545 4.95 -17.73 5.42
N GLU A 546 4.79 -16.65 4.67
CA GLU A 546 4.92 -15.27 5.09
C GLU A 546 3.78 -14.80 6.00
N ASP A 547 4.11 -13.98 7.00
CA ASP A 547 3.15 -13.33 7.91
C ASP A 547 3.04 -11.81 7.69
N ALA A 548 3.92 -11.22 6.85
CA ALA A 548 3.91 -9.80 6.49
C ALA A 548 4.04 -9.58 4.97
N LEU A 549 3.44 -8.50 4.45
CA LEU A 549 3.42 -8.18 3.02
C LEU A 549 4.82 -7.86 2.47
N GLU A 550 5.70 -7.35 3.32
CA GLU A 550 7.07 -6.92 3.02
C GLU A 550 8.03 -8.09 2.80
N GLN A 551 7.63 -9.31 3.20
CA GLN A 551 8.42 -10.54 3.00
C GLN A 551 8.28 -11.11 1.57
N ARG A 552 7.30 -10.61 0.82
CA ARG A 552 6.97 -11.00 -0.56
C ARG A 552 8.14 -10.74 -1.52
N ASP A 553 8.55 -11.75 -2.28
CA ASP A 553 9.58 -11.67 -3.32
C ASP A 553 9.00 -12.13 -4.67
N ILE A 554 8.70 -11.15 -5.53
CA ILE A 554 8.10 -11.39 -6.86
C ILE A 554 9.05 -12.06 -7.86
N GLU A 555 10.37 -11.99 -7.65
CA GLU A 555 11.36 -12.61 -8.53
C GLU A 555 11.59 -14.08 -8.15
N GLN A 556 11.64 -14.39 -6.85
CA GLN A 556 11.83 -15.75 -6.34
C GLN A 556 10.55 -16.59 -6.35
N HIS A 557 9.38 -15.96 -6.14
CA HIS A 557 8.09 -16.66 -6.00
C HIS A 557 7.06 -16.28 -7.08
N PRO A 558 7.37 -16.47 -8.37
CA PRO A 558 6.56 -15.93 -9.47
C PRO A 558 5.17 -16.57 -9.56
N VAL A 559 4.16 -15.72 -9.82
CA VAL A 559 2.78 -16.15 -10.04
C VAL A 559 2.38 -15.89 -11.49
N ARG A 560 1.91 -16.94 -12.17
CA ARG A 560 1.32 -16.85 -13.51
C ARG A 560 -0.20 -17.02 -13.44
N LEU A 561 -0.95 -16.10 -14.06
CA LEU A 561 -2.38 -16.29 -14.31
C LEU A 561 -2.59 -16.78 -15.76
N GLY A 562 -3.40 -17.82 -15.92
CA GLY A 562 -3.71 -18.42 -17.21
C GLY A 562 -2.55 -19.23 -17.81
N ALA A 563 -2.76 -19.72 -19.02
CA ALA A 563 -1.82 -20.58 -19.74
C ALA A 563 -1.82 -20.27 -21.25
N ASP A 564 -0.81 -20.77 -21.97
CA ASP A 564 -0.70 -20.56 -23.42
C ASP A 564 -1.96 -21.08 -24.14
N GLY A 565 -2.56 -20.24 -24.99
CA GLY A 565 -3.80 -20.57 -25.67
C GLY A 565 -5.09 -20.30 -24.87
N TRP A 566 -5.04 -19.53 -23.77
CA TRP A 566 -6.24 -19.11 -23.03
C TRP A 566 -7.29 -18.45 -23.94
N GLN A 567 -8.58 -18.77 -23.79
CA GLN A 567 -9.64 -18.35 -24.73
C GLN A 567 -10.56 -17.24 -24.17
N SER A 568 -10.38 -16.85 -22.91
CA SER A 568 -11.06 -15.72 -22.25
C SER A 568 -10.08 -14.59 -21.94
N ARG A 569 -10.56 -13.42 -21.52
CA ARG A 569 -9.71 -12.48 -20.76
C ARG A 569 -9.29 -13.18 -19.46
N VAL A 570 -8.00 -13.09 -19.11
CA VAL A 570 -7.46 -13.78 -17.93
C VAL A 570 -7.95 -13.10 -16.64
N VAL A 571 -7.97 -11.77 -16.61
CA VAL A 571 -8.55 -10.96 -15.53
C VAL A 571 -9.61 -10.04 -16.10
N VAL A 572 -10.78 -9.98 -15.44
CA VAL A 572 -11.89 -9.09 -15.77
C VAL A 572 -12.24 -8.26 -14.54
N VAL A 573 -12.23 -6.93 -14.69
CA VAL A 573 -12.70 -5.97 -13.67
C VAL A 573 -14.03 -5.41 -14.13
N GLU A 574 -15.10 -5.74 -13.41
CA GLU A 574 -16.47 -5.37 -13.74
C GLU A 574 -16.82 -3.94 -13.26
N PRO A 575 -17.80 -3.26 -13.88
CA PRO A 575 -18.20 -1.90 -13.50
C PRO A 575 -18.65 -1.77 -12.04
N SER A 576 -19.16 -2.86 -11.43
CA SER A 576 -19.51 -2.86 -10.01
C SER A 576 -18.30 -2.70 -9.10
N ALA A 577 -17.14 -3.24 -9.49
CA ALA A 577 -15.88 -3.05 -8.77
C ALA A 577 -15.46 -1.58 -8.82
N VAL A 578 -15.52 -0.96 -10.01
CA VAL A 578 -15.06 0.41 -10.26
C VAL A 578 -15.98 1.47 -9.64
N SER A 579 -17.29 1.27 -9.75
CA SER A 579 -18.32 2.25 -9.33
C SER A 579 -18.45 2.52 -7.82
N GLN A 580 -17.71 1.79 -6.97
CA GLN A 580 -17.76 1.89 -5.50
C GLN A 580 -16.41 2.28 -4.87
N LEU A 581 -15.41 2.66 -5.66
CA LEU A 581 -14.01 2.68 -5.22
C LEU A 581 -13.60 3.88 -4.35
N THR A 582 -12.67 3.57 -3.44
CA THR A 582 -11.50 4.40 -3.11
C THR A 582 -10.22 3.92 -3.83
N ALA A 583 -10.03 2.60 -4.03
CA ALA A 583 -8.90 1.99 -4.75
C ALA A 583 -9.18 0.53 -5.16
N LEU A 584 -8.51 0.01 -6.20
CA LEU A 584 -8.40 -1.42 -6.56
C LEU A 584 -6.94 -1.74 -6.92
N ARG A 585 -6.35 -2.85 -6.46
CA ARG A 585 -4.94 -3.20 -6.75
C ARG A 585 -4.73 -4.63 -7.27
N LEU A 586 -3.86 -4.77 -8.26
CA LEU A 586 -3.25 -6.02 -8.74
C LEU A 586 -1.73 -5.84 -8.83
N ASP A 587 -0.95 -6.66 -8.12
CA ASP A 587 0.49 -6.45 -7.95
C ASP A 587 1.31 -7.74 -8.09
N GLY A 588 2.33 -7.76 -8.96
CA GLY A 588 3.33 -8.84 -9.05
C GLY A 588 2.98 -10.04 -9.96
N PHE A 589 2.00 -9.92 -10.85
CA PHE A 589 1.52 -11.05 -11.66
C PHE A 589 2.12 -11.12 -13.07
N THR A 590 2.43 -12.34 -13.51
CA THR A 590 2.70 -12.64 -14.92
C THR A 590 1.42 -13.11 -15.63
N ILE A 591 1.09 -12.52 -16.78
CA ILE A 591 -0.01 -12.97 -17.64
C ILE A 591 0.51 -13.15 -19.06
N ALA A 592 0.50 -14.41 -19.54
CA ALA A 592 1.16 -14.76 -20.79
C ALA A 592 0.35 -15.70 -21.69
N GLY A 593 0.50 -15.51 -23.00
CA GLY A 593 0.04 -16.44 -24.04
C GLY A 593 -1.48 -16.50 -24.28
N SER A 594 -2.26 -15.57 -23.73
CA SER A 594 -3.72 -15.51 -23.95
C SER A 594 -4.07 -15.23 -25.42
N GLN A 595 -5.18 -15.78 -25.91
CA GLN A 595 -5.72 -15.53 -27.25
C GLN A 595 -6.95 -14.61 -27.25
N ALA A 596 -7.36 -14.13 -26.08
CA ALA A 596 -8.38 -13.08 -25.94
C ALA A 596 -7.89 -11.86 -25.11
N GLY A 597 -6.60 -11.82 -24.78
CA GLY A 597 -5.92 -10.77 -24.01
C GLY A 597 -5.80 -11.07 -22.52
N ALA A 598 -4.97 -10.28 -21.83
CA ALA A 598 -4.67 -10.46 -20.40
C ALA A 598 -5.75 -9.84 -19.50
N ILE A 599 -5.90 -8.52 -19.47
CA ILE A 599 -6.77 -7.79 -18.54
C ILE A 599 -7.85 -7.01 -19.30
N GLN A 600 -9.09 -7.02 -18.81
CA GLN A 600 -10.15 -6.10 -19.25
C GLN A 600 -10.68 -5.31 -18.05
N ILE A 601 -10.80 -4.00 -18.19
CA ILE A 601 -11.36 -3.08 -17.19
C ILE A 601 -12.53 -2.34 -17.82
N THR A 602 -13.72 -2.46 -17.23
CA THR A 602 -14.93 -1.81 -17.73
C THR A 602 -15.52 -0.90 -16.65
N ALA A 603 -15.62 0.39 -16.93
CA ALA A 603 -16.15 1.41 -16.03
C ALA A 603 -17.47 2.00 -16.54
N GLY A 604 -18.28 2.53 -15.62
CA GLY A 604 -19.50 3.25 -15.98
C GLY A 604 -19.19 4.68 -16.46
N LEU A 605 -20.02 5.22 -17.36
CA LEU A 605 -19.93 6.61 -17.85
C LEU A 605 -20.46 7.63 -16.82
N ALA A 606 -20.02 7.55 -15.56
CA ALA A 606 -20.53 8.35 -14.45
C ALA A 606 -19.65 9.60 -14.18
N PRO A 607 -20.23 10.78 -13.89
CA PRO A 607 -19.49 12.04 -13.73
C PRO A 607 -18.94 12.24 -12.30
N GLN A 608 -18.40 11.20 -11.68
CA GLN A 608 -17.75 11.27 -10.37
C GLN A 608 -16.22 11.21 -10.52
N GLN A 609 -15.50 11.67 -9.50
CA GLN A 609 -14.03 11.78 -9.48
C GLN A 609 -13.35 10.46 -9.93
N PRO A 610 -12.19 10.53 -10.60
CA PRO A 610 -11.53 9.34 -11.12
C PRO A 610 -11.25 8.36 -9.99
N THR A 611 -11.56 7.10 -10.24
CA THR A 611 -11.35 5.99 -9.32
C THR A 611 -10.14 5.19 -9.81
N SER A 612 -9.13 5.03 -8.96
CA SER A 612 -7.82 4.47 -9.36
C SER A 612 -7.77 2.96 -9.29
N VAL A 613 -7.28 2.35 -10.38
CA VAL A 613 -6.89 0.94 -10.48
C VAL A 613 -5.36 0.86 -10.57
N PHE A 614 -4.73 0.33 -9.52
CA PHE A 614 -3.28 0.17 -9.40
C PHE A 614 -2.84 -1.18 -10.00
N LEU A 615 -2.07 -1.13 -11.09
CA LEU A 615 -1.54 -2.27 -11.82
C LEU A 615 0.00 -2.25 -11.75
N HIS A 616 0.56 -2.87 -10.70
CA HIS A 616 1.97 -2.71 -10.34
C HIS A 616 2.77 -3.99 -10.57
N ASN A 617 4.05 -3.88 -10.94
CA ASN A 617 4.98 -5.02 -11.06
C ASN A 617 4.45 -6.15 -11.97
N LEU A 618 3.69 -5.82 -13.02
CA LEU A 618 3.07 -6.80 -13.90
C LEU A 618 3.99 -7.19 -15.06
N THR A 619 4.02 -8.46 -15.43
CA THR A 619 4.65 -8.94 -16.67
C THR A 619 3.57 -9.47 -17.61
N ILE A 620 3.28 -8.73 -18.67
CA ILE A 620 2.21 -9.04 -19.61
C ILE A 620 2.84 -9.32 -20.98
N THR A 621 2.93 -10.60 -21.37
CA THR A 621 3.73 -11.03 -22.53
C THR A 621 3.03 -11.99 -23.49
N ASP A 622 3.31 -11.89 -24.78
CA ASP A 622 2.85 -12.83 -25.82
C ASP A 622 1.31 -12.99 -25.91
N ASN A 623 0.55 -12.00 -25.45
CA ASN A 623 -0.91 -12.04 -25.51
C ASN A 623 -1.43 -11.55 -26.87
N VAL A 624 -2.52 -12.15 -27.34
CA VAL A 624 -3.21 -11.79 -28.58
C VAL A 624 -4.67 -11.43 -28.26
N ALA A 625 -5.19 -10.36 -28.88
CA ALA A 625 -6.60 -9.98 -28.76
C ALA A 625 -7.13 -9.22 -29.98
N SER A 626 -8.43 -8.98 -30.02
CA SER A 626 -9.08 -8.10 -31.00
C SER A 626 -8.78 -6.60 -30.78
N ALA A 627 -8.38 -6.22 -29.56
CA ALA A 627 -7.94 -4.88 -29.15
C ALA A 627 -7.30 -4.98 -27.75
N GLY A 628 -6.26 -4.19 -27.44
CA GLY A 628 -5.65 -4.12 -26.11
C GLY A 628 -5.23 -5.49 -25.59
N ALA A 629 -4.25 -6.16 -26.21
CA ALA A 629 -3.97 -7.56 -25.87
C ALA A 629 -3.34 -7.74 -24.49
N GLY A 630 -2.58 -6.76 -24.00
CA GLY A 630 -2.32 -6.63 -22.57
C GLY A 630 -3.57 -6.14 -21.83
N ILE A 631 -3.86 -4.84 -21.91
CA ILE A 631 -4.98 -4.22 -21.19
C ILE A 631 -5.97 -3.61 -22.19
N LEU A 632 -7.26 -3.87 -21.98
CA LEU A 632 -8.37 -3.19 -22.65
C LEU A 632 -9.20 -2.42 -21.61
N THR A 633 -9.32 -1.10 -21.76
CA THR A 633 -10.09 -0.22 -20.86
C THR A 633 -11.22 0.46 -21.62
N THR A 634 -12.36 0.65 -20.94
CA THR A 634 -13.47 1.45 -21.48
C THR A 634 -14.20 2.19 -20.36
N GLY A 635 -14.41 3.50 -20.53
CA GLY A 635 -15.14 4.35 -19.61
C GLY A 635 -14.23 5.11 -18.63
N ALA A 636 -14.83 6.01 -17.85
CA ALA A 636 -14.13 6.91 -16.94
C ALA A 636 -13.57 6.15 -15.73
N VAL A 637 -12.25 5.92 -15.74
CA VAL A 637 -11.47 5.26 -14.68
C VAL A 637 -10.04 5.78 -14.76
N GLY A 638 -9.38 5.94 -13.60
CA GLY A 638 -7.94 6.20 -13.53
C GLY A 638 -7.18 4.89 -13.38
N ILE A 639 -6.06 4.74 -14.09
CA ILE A 639 -5.28 3.50 -14.07
C ILE A 639 -3.81 3.83 -13.90
N ASP A 640 -3.24 3.38 -12.79
CA ASP A 640 -1.88 3.69 -12.39
C ASP A 640 -1.05 2.44 -12.67
N ILE A 641 -0.16 2.51 -13.65
CA ILE A 641 0.67 1.38 -14.10
C ILE A 641 2.11 1.66 -13.75
N VAL A 642 2.64 0.91 -12.79
CA VAL A 642 3.96 1.17 -12.20
C VAL A 642 4.85 -0.06 -12.36
N THR A 643 6.13 0.17 -12.70
CA THR A 643 7.18 -0.87 -12.75
C THR A 643 6.78 -2.14 -13.49
N SER A 644 6.02 -1.98 -14.59
CA SER A 644 5.38 -3.09 -15.31
C SER A 644 5.95 -3.22 -16.73
N ARG A 645 5.95 -4.46 -17.25
CA ARG A 645 6.54 -4.84 -18.54
C ARG A 645 5.49 -5.43 -19.47
N PHE A 646 5.35 -4.84 -20.65
CA PHE A 646 4.45 -5.26 -21.72
C PHE A 646 5.27 -5.70 -22.94
N GLN A 647 5.36 -7.00 -23.20
CA GLN A 647 6.23 -7.53 -24.26
C GLN A 647 5.48 -8.36 -25.31
N ALA A 648 5.80 -8.19 -26.59
CA ALA A 648 5.32 -9.06 -27.68
C ALA A 648 3.79 -9.24 -27.75
N ASN A 649 3.00 -8.30 -27.22
CA ASN A 649 1.54 -8.37 -27.27
C ASN A 649 1.03 -7.88 -28.63
N THR A 650 0.04 -8.56 -29.19
CA THR A 650 -0.46 -8.32 -30.56
C THR A 650 -1.97 -8.06 -30.57
N ALA A 651 -2.38 -6.87 -31.03
CA ALA A 651 -3.77 -6.56 -31.31
C ALA A 651 -3.91 -5.49 -32.39
N PRO A 652 -4.97 -5.48 -33.22
CA PRO A 652 -5.18 -4.45 -34.24
C PRO A 652 -5.12 -3.00 -33.71
N LEU A 653 -5.59 -2.77 -32.48
CA LEU A 653 -5.61 -1.47 -31.81
C LEU A 653 -5.04 -1.65 -30.40
N GLY A 654 -3.90 -1.03 -30.11
CA GLY A 654 -3.25 -1.16 -28.80
C GLY A 654 -2.69 -2.56 -28.60
N GLY A 655 -1.49 -2.85 -29.10
CA GLY A 655 -0.86 -4.17 -28.94
C GLY A 655 -0.72 -4.52 -27.45
N ALA A 656 -0.06 -3.65 -26.68
CA ALA A 656 -0.07 -3.73 -25.23
C ALA A 656 -1.37 -3.17 -24.62
N ILE A 657 -1.69 -1.89 -24.81
CA ILE A 657 -2.81 -1.22 -24.14
C ILE A 657 -3.70 -0.51 -25.14
N ARG A 658 -5.02 -0.72 -25.02
CA ARG A 658 -6.03 0.17 -25.61
C ARG A 658 -6.86 0.81 -24.51
N ALA A 659 -6.84 2.14 -24.47
CA ALA A 659 -7.66 2.96 -23.60
C ALA A 659 -8.82 3.60 -24.38
N THR A 660 -9.97 3.82 -23.73
CA THR A 660 -11.05 4.62 -24.33
C THR A 660 -11.85 5.36 -23.25
N GLY A 661 -11.66 6.69 -23.19
CA GLY A 661 -12.32 7.57 -22.21
C GLY A 661 -11.87 7.35 -20.76
N SER A 662 -10.63 6.89 -20.55
CA SER A 662 -10.00 6.64 -19.26
C SER A 662 -8.80 7.58 -19.08
N SER A 663 -8.28 7.75 -17.85
CA SER A 663 -6.95 8.32 -17.62
C SER A 663 -5.95 7.23 -17.26
N ILE A 664 -4.69 7.38 -17.67
CA ILE A 664 -3.62 6.42 -17.39
C ILE A 664 -2.34 7.14 -17.00
N ASP A 665 -1.79 6.80 -15.85
CA ASP A 665 -0.46 7.23 -15.41
C ASP A 665 0.51 6.05 -15.50
N LEU A 666 1.44 6.09 -16.46
CA LEU A 666 2.48 5.09 -16.70
C LEU A 666 3.80 5.54 -16.04
N ILE A 667 4.33 4.77 -15.10
CA ILE A 667 5.54 5.13 -14.34
C ILE A 667 6.56 3.98 -14.40
N SER A 668 7.81 4.30 -14.76
CA SER A 668 8.95 3.37 -14.73
C SER A 668 8.69 2.02 -15.42
N SER A 669 7.93 2.02 -16.52
CA SER A 669 7.39 0.83 -17.17
C SER A 669 7.98 0.61 -18.57
N GLU A 670 7.94 -0.62 -19.07
CA GLU A 670 8.57 -1.04 -20.32
C GLU A 670 7.56 -1.58 -21.33
N PHE A 671 7.66 -1.14 -22.59
CA PHE A 671 6.84 -1.60 -23.72
C PHE A 671 7.75 -2.06 -24.85
N ILE A 672 7.83 -3.38 -25.07
CA ILE A 672 8.87 -4.02 -25.88
C ILE A 672 8.25 -4.91 -26.97
N ASP A 673 8.66 -4.73 -28.23
CA ASP A 673 8.30 -5.60 -29.37
C ASP A 673 6.78 -5.84 -29.57
N ASN A 674 5.90 -4.95 -29.12
CA ASN A 674 4.45 -5.10 -29.30
C ASN A 674 4.04 -4.78 -30.75
N ASP A 675 2.99 -5.43 -31.26
CA ASP A 675 2.53 -5.32 -32.67
C ASP A 675 1.06 -4.85 -32.75
N ALA A 676 0.78 -3.91 -33.65
CA ALA A 676 -0.58 -3.48 -33.96
C ALA A 676 -0.80 -2.96 -35.38
N SER A 677 -2.05 -2.60 -35.69
CA SER A 677 -2.34 -1.69 -36.81
C SER A 677 -2.12 -0.24 -36.42
N ARG A 678 -2.49 0.15 -35.20
CA ARG A 678 -2.33 1.51 -34.65
C ARG A 678 -1.91 1.45 -33.18
N GLY A 679 -0.89 2.21 -32.81
CA GLY A 679 -0.42 2.34 -31.42
C GLY A 679 0.01 0.98 -30.85
N ALA A 680 1.17 0.46 -31.27
CA ALA A 680 1.50 -0.92 -30.95
C ALA A 680 1.83 -1.15 -29.46
N ALA A 681 2.38 -0.14 -28.78
CA ALA A 681 2.31 -0.09 -27.33
C ALA A 681 0.93 0.43 -26.89
N LEU A 682 0.62 1.70 -27.18
CA LEU A 682 -0.55 2.40 -26.66
C LEU A 682 -1.45 2.91 -27.78
N HIS A 683 -2.73 2.54 -27.73
CA HIS A 683 -3.80 3.18 -28.49
C HIS A 683 -4.71 3.94 -27.53
N LEU A 684 -4.57 5.26 -27.51
CA LEU A 684 -5.26 6.18 -26.62
C LEU A 684 -6.34 6.92 -27.41
N GLY A 685 -7.51 7.16 -26.82
CA GLY A 685 -8.59 7.82 -27.54
C GLY A 685 -9.86 8.04 -26.73
N GLY A 686 -10.76 8.83 -27.30
CA GLY A 686 -12.06 9.12 -26.72
C GLY A 686 -12.06 10.32 -25.78
N ASN A 687 -13.17 11.06 -25.90
CA ASN A 687 -13.49 12.39 -25.41
C ASN A 687 -12.94 12.68 -23.99
N GLY A 688 -11.88 13.49 -23.90
CA GLY A 688 -11.36 14.04 -22.64
C GLY A 688 -10.51 13.10 -21.75
N GLY A 689 -9.80 12.13 -22.33
CA GLY A 689 -8.81 11.33 -21.59
C GLY A 689 -7.51 12.10 -21.28
N ALA A 690 -6.93 11.88 -20.10
CA ALA A 690 -5.64 12.45 -19.69
C ALA A 690 -4.62 11.33 -19.44
N TYR A 691 -3.42 11.44 -20.00
CA TYR A 691 -2.42 10.38 -20.01
C TYR A 691 -1.05 10.91 -19.60
N THR A 692 -0.47 10.36 -18.55
CA THR A 692 0.88 10.71 -18.07
C THR A 692 1.83 9.54 -18.31
N ILE A 693 3.04 9.82 -18.78
CA ILE A 693 4.08 8.82 -19.02
C ILE A 693 5.39 9.33 -18.42
N THR A 694 5.82 8.74 -17.31
CA THR A 694 7.01 9.18 -16.57
C THR A 694 8.07 8.08 -16.56
N GLN A 695 9.30 8.41 -16.97
CA GLN A 695 10.47 7.53 -16.92
C GLN A 695 10.25 6.13 -17.53
N SER A 696 9.44 6.04 -18.59
CA SER A 696 8.98 4.77 -19.18
C SER A 696 9.52 4.58 -20.60
N ASN A 697 9.86 3.33 -20.94
CA ASN A 697 10.64 3.01 -22.14
C ASN A 697 9.82 2.20 -23.17
N PHE A 698 9.91 2.59 -24.44
CA PHE A 698 9.19 2.01 -25.57
C PHE A 698 10.20 1.58 -26.63
N SER A 699 10.42 0.27 -26.79
CA SER A 699 11.39 -0.24 -27.78
C SER A 699 10.82 -1.31 -28.72
N GLY A 700 11.22 -1.25 -30.00
CA GLY A 700 10.89 -2.27 -30.99
C GLY A 700 9.40 -2.41 -31.35
N ASN A 701 8.52 -1.51 -30.90
CA ASN A 701 7.07 -1.63 -31.14
C ASN A 701 6.73 -1.30 -32.60
N VAL A 702 5.87 -2.10 -33.24
CA VAL A 702 5.58 -2.03 -34.69
C VAL A 702 4.09 -1.82 -34.98
N ALA A 703 3.75 -0.67 -35.57
CA ALA A 703 2.42 -0.37 -36.07
C ALA A 703 2.38 -0.35 -37.61
N THR A 704 1.50 -1.17 -38.20
CA THR A 704 1.35 -1.27 -39.67
C THR A 704 0.65 -0.06 -40.32
N THR A 705 0.13 0.89 -39.54
CA THR A 705 -0.37 2.18 -40.03
C THR A 705 0.21 3.37 -39.26
N TRP A 706 -0.29 3.70 -38.07
CA TRP A 706 0.00 4.96 -37.37
C TRP A 706 0.51 4.73 -35.95
N GLY A 707 1.53 5.50 -35.55
CA GLY A 707 2.08 5.49 -34.19
C GLY A 707 2.73 4.16 -33.81
N GLY A 708 4.02 3.98 -34.11
CA GLY A 708 4.72 2.70 -33.85
C GLY A 708 4.69 2.27 -32.38
N ALA A 709 4.87 3.21 -31.45
CA ALA A 709 4.59 3.00 -30.03
C ALA A 709 3.20 3.55 -29.64
N ILE A 710 2.96 4.85 -29.83
CA ILE A 710 1.77 5.55 -29.33
C ILE A 710 0.97 6.14 -30.49
N PHE A 711 -0.35 5.92 -30.45
CA PHE A 711 -1.32 6.55 -31.33
C PHE A 711 -2.43 7.19 -30.49
N LEU A 712 -2.72 8.47 -30.74
CA LEU A 712 -3.84 9.22 -30.17
C LEU A 712 -4.93 9.45 -31.22
N ASP A 713 -6.20 9.26 -30.83
CA ASP A 713 -7.41 9.31 -31.68
C ASP A 713 -8.52 10.07 -30.90
N ASP A 714 -8.66 11.40 -31.09
CA ASP A 714 -9.77 12.17 -30.50
C ASP A 714 -10.97 12.28 -31.47
N ASP A 715 -12.12 12.73 -30.99
CA ASP A 715 -13.26 13.09 -31.85
C ASP A 715 -13.21 14.59 -32.21
N PRO A 716 -13.04 14.97 -33.50
CA PRO A 716 -13.01 16.38 -33.95
C PRO A 716 -14.23 17.24 -33.58
N LEU A 717 -15.30 16.61 -33.09
CA LEU A 717 -16.54 17.25 -32.70
C LEU A 717 -16.66 17.47 -31.18
N ASP A 718 -15.73 16.97 -30.38
CA ASP A 718 -15.74 17.15 -28.92
C ASP A 718 -14.90 18.37 -28.48
N PRO A 719 -15.41 19.22 -27.56
CA PRO A 719 -14.65 20.34 -27.01
C PRO A 719 -13.67 19.95 -25.87
N SER A 720 -13.66 18.70 -25.41
CA SER A 720 -12.77 18.18 -24.36
C SER A 720 -11.57 17.45 -24.97
N TYR A 721 -10.54 18.23 -25.32
CA TYR A 721 -9.25 17.73 -25.81
C TYR A 721 -8.66 16.64 -24.91
N MET A 722 -8.03 15.63 -25.51
CA MET A 722 -7.12 14.74 -24.79
C MET A 722 -5.81 15.45 -24.40
N GLU A 723 -5.31 15.12 -23.22
CA GLU A 723 -4.02 15.59 -22.71
C GLU A 723 -3.01 14.43 -22.66
N LEU A 724 -1.80 14.63 -23.19
CA LEU A 724 -0.69 13.70 -23.07
C LEU A 724 0.55 14.40 -22.52
N THR A 725 1.05 13.94 -21.37
CA THR A 725 2.33 14.40 -20.80
C THR A 725 3.32 13.24 -20.79
N ILE A 726 4.53 13.46 -21.31
CA ILE A 726 5.64 12.51 -21.26
C ILE A 726 6.84 13.20 -20.59
N GLU A 727 7.35 12.63 -19.50
CA GLU A 727 8.47 13.16 -18.72
C GLU A 727 9.55 12.09 -18.49
N GLY A 728 10.62 12.16 -19.29
CA GLY A 728 11.72 11.19 -19.28
C GLY A 728 11.40 9.84 -19.93
N GLY A 729 12.43 9.00 -20.00
CA GLY A 729 12.38 7.70 -20.70
C GLY A 729 12.76 7.78 -22.19
N GLU A 730 12.67 6.64 -22.87
CA GLU A 730 13.20 6.48 -24.23
C GLU A 730 12.21 5.80 -25.19
N PHE A 731 12.21 6.25 -26.45
CA PHE A 731 11.52 5.63 -27.58
C PHE A 731 12.57 5.16 -28.60
N VAL A 732 12.85 3.85 -28.63
CA VAL A 732 13.97 3.28 -29.40
C VAL A 732 13.51 2.27 -30.45
N ALA A 733 13.87 2.48 -31.71
CA ALA A 733 13.64 1.53 -32.81
C ALA A 733 12.15 1.10 -33.00
N ASN A 734 11.20 1.98 -32.67
CA ASN A 734 9.79 1.77 -32.96
C ASN A 734 9.50 2.07 -34.45
N VAL A 735 8.50 1.38 -35.03
CA VAL A 735 8.21 1.43 -36.47
C VAL A 735 6.74 1.77 -36.72
N GLY A 736 6.48 2.85 -37.46
CA GLY A 736 5.13 3.31 -37.83
C GLY A 736 4.99 3.45 -39.34
N VAL A 737 4.50 2.40 -40.02
CA VAL A 737 4.65 2.23 -41.48
C VAL A 737 4.05 3.35 -42.34
N GLN A 738 2.99 4.05 -41.89
CA GLN A 738 2.37 5.16 -42.62
C GLN A 738 2.47 6.51 -41.90
N GLY A 739 2.77 6.51 -40.59
CA GLY A 739 2.74 7.69 -39.73
C GLY A 739 4.08 8.05 -39.10
N GLY A 740 4.01 8.57 -37.87
CA GLY A 740 5.12 8.73 -36.93
C GLY A 740 5.70 7.39 -36.46
N GLY A 741 7.02 7.24 -36.48
CA GLY A 741 7.70 5.98 -36.13
C GLY A 741 7.56 5.56 -34.67
N ALA A 742 7.55 6.52 -33.75
CA ALA A 742 7.26 6.32 -32.32
C ALA A 742 5.86 6.82 -31.96
N ILE A 743 5.56 8.10 -32.20
CA ILE A 743 4.31 8.74 -31.79
C ILE A 743 3.60 9.33 -33.00
N TYR A 744 2.30 9.09 -33.11
CA TYR A 744 1.39 9.86 -33.94
C TYR A 744 0.33 10.50 -33.04
N ALA A 745 0.32 11.83 -32.98
CA ALA A 745 -0.61 12.62 -32.19
C ALA A 745 -1.56 13.41 -33.12
N GLU A 746 -2.86 13.30 -32.87
CA GLU A 746 -3.92 14.03 -33.56
C GLU A 746 -4.80 14.70 -32.48
N GLU A 747 -5.23 15.95 -32.74
CA GLU A 747 -6.19 16.73 -31.92
C GLU A 747 -5.99 16.62 -30.39
N SER A 748 -4.83 17.05 -29.89
CA SER A 748 -4.48 16.90 -28.46
C SER A 748 -3.50 17.95 -27.95
N THR A 749 -3.59 18.27 -26.65
CA THR A 749 -2.54 19.01 -25.94
C THR A 749 -1.46 18.01 -25.51
N THR A 750 -0.29 18.07 -26.14
CA THR A 750 0.80 17.13 -25.89
C THR A 750 2.05 17.85 -25.41
N SER A 751 2.62 17.35 -24.32
CA SER A 751 3.81 17.87 -23.65
C SER A 751 4.85 16.76 -23.55
N ILE A 752 6.08 16.99 -24.04
CA ILE A 752 7.15 16.00 -24.07
C ILE A 752 8.44 16.63 -23.52
N HIS A 753 8.90 16.13 -22.38
CA HIS A 753 9.99 16.70 -21.59
C HIS A 753 11.08 15.66 -21.31
N SER A 754 12.35 15.98 -21.56
CA SER A 754 13.50 15.12 -21.24
C SER A 754 13.52 13.71 -21.87
N VAL A 755 12.91 13.53 -23.06
CA VAL A 755 12.75 12.22 -23.73
C VAL A 755 13.79 11.99 -24.84
N VAL A 756 14.28 10.76 -24.98
CA VAL A 756 15.13 10.34 -26.11
C VAL A 756 14.32 9.55 -27.15
N PHE A 757 14.30 10.02 -28.40
CA PHE A 757 13.77 9.31 -29.57
C PHE A 757 14.94 8.85 -30.44
N ALA A 758 15.26 7.56 -30.43
CA ALA A 758 16.42 7.01 -31.15
C ALA A 758 16.05 5.92 -32.18
N ASN A 759 16.60 5.99 -33.38
CA ASN A 759 16.50 4.96 -34.43
C ASN A 759 15.05 4.56 -34.84
N ASN A 760 14.04 5.38 -34.57
CA ASN A 760 12.66 5.07 -34.94
C ASN A 760 12.46 5.22 -36.47
N GLU A 761 11.59 4.39 -37.05
CA GLU A 761 11.30 4.37 -38.48
C GLU A 761 9.84 4.67 -38.77
N GLY A 762 9.57 5.84 -39.36
CA GLY A 762 8.22 6.27 -39.74
C GLY A 762 8.02 6.31 -41.24
N GLY A 763 6.79 6.11 -41.70
CA GLY A 763 6.41 6.39 -43.08
C GLY A 763 6.47 7.89 -43.37
N ARG A 764 5.92 8.70 -42.47
CA ARG A 764 5.69 10.13 -42.71
C ARG A 764 6.52 11.08 -41.88
N GLY A 765 6.76 10.79 -40.60
CA GLY A 765 7.72 11.47 -39.72
C GLY A 765 8.50 10.40 -38.94
N GLY A 766 9.82 10.51 -38.83
CA GLY A 766 10.62 9.34 -38.45
C GLY A 766 10.50 8.93 -36.98
N ALA A 767 10.35 9.86 -36.05
CA ALA A 767 9.95 9.56 -34.68
C ALA A 767 8.53 10.06 -34.36
N VAL A 768 8.26 11.36 -34.53
CA VAL A 768 7.00 11.97 -34.10
C VAL A 768 6.29 12.63 -35.29
N GLU A 769 5.00 12.37 -35.46
CA GLU A 769 4.11 13.08 -36.38
C GLU A 769 2.97 13.73 -35.59
N VAL A 770 2.77 15.03 -35.80
CA VAL A 770 1.65 15.81 -35.25
C VAL A 770 0.72 16.18 -36.40
N ALA A 771 -0.52 15.70 -36.32
CA ALA A 771 -1.50 15.65 -37.39
C ALA A 771 -2.77 16.44 -37.04
N ASN A 772 -3.20 17.29 -37.97
CA ASN A 772 -4.40 18.09 -37.80
C ASN A 772 -5.65 17.33 -38.27
N GLY A 773 -6.52 17.00 -37.33
CA GLY A 773 -7.92 16.79 -37.63
C GLY A 773 -8.67 18.13 -37.76
N SER A 774 -9.74 18.12 -38.55
CA SER A 774 -10.79 19.14 -38.65
C SER A 774 -10.47 20.65 -38.54
N VAL A 775 -10.55 21.32 -39.69
CA VAL A 775 -10.46 22.79 -39.83
C VAL A 775 -11.54 23.53 -39.02
N GLY A 776 -11.22 24.02 -37.82
CA GLY A 776 -12.11 24.94 -37.10
C GLY A 776 -11.89 25.12 -35.60
N VAL A 777 -11.14 24.25 -34.94
CA VAL A 777 -10.86 24.31 -33.49
C VAL A 777 -9.40 24.73 -33.23
N SER A 778 -9.16 25.35 -32.07
CA SER A 778 -7.85 25.86 -31.63
C SER A 778 -7.98 26.28 -30.16
N PRO A 779 -6.98 26.05 -29.29
CA PRO A 779 -5.60 25.72 -29.62
C PRO A 779 -5.16 24.32 -29.18
N ASP A 780 -4.77 23.49 -30.14
CA ASP A 780 -3.78 22.44 -29.90
C ASP A 780 -2.47 23.10 -29.43
N VAL A 781 -1.97 22.64 -28.29
CA VAL A 781 -0.70 23.11 -27.71
C VAL A 781 0.25 21.93 -27.68
N PHE A 782 1.34 22.05 -28.43
CA PHE A 782 2.35 21.00 -28.55
C PHE A 782 3.69 21.53 -28.06
N GLU A 783 4.19 21.04 -26.93
CA GLU A 783 5.48 21.41 -26.37
C GLU A 783 6.45 20.23 -26.39
N ILE A 784 7.66 20.46 -26.91
CA ILE A 784 8.81 19.58 -26.73
C ILE A 784 9.89 20.40 -26.03
N ALA A 785 10.40 19.94 -24.89
CA ALA A 785 11.57 20.53 -24.28
C ALA A 785 12.57 19.48 -23.78
N ASP A 786 13.86 19.83 -23.80
CA ASP A 786 14.96 19.01 -23.27
C ASP A 786 15.10 17.62 -23.94
N CYS A 787 14.56 17.44 -25.15
CA CYS A 787 14.46 16.14 -25.83
C CYS A 787 15.56 15.90 -26.88
N ARG A 788 15.84 14.63 -27.18
CA ARG A 788 16.85 14.22 -28.18
C ARG A 788 16.23 13.37 -29.28
N PHE A 789 16.36 13.80 -30.53
CA PHE A 789 15.92 13.07 -31.73
C PHE A 789 17.16 12.59 -32.49
N ILE A 790 17.49 11.31 -32.38
CA ILE A 790 18.74 10.72 -32.88
C ILE A 790 18.47 9.63 -33.93
N ALA A 791 19.05 9.76 -35.12
CA ALA A 791 19.08 8.71 -36.16
C ALA A 791 17.70 8.16 -36.58
N ASN A 792 16.63 8.93 -36.41
CA ASN A 792 15.27 8.52 -36.81
C ASN A 792 15.08 8.69 -38.32
N HIS A 793 14.19 7.91 -38.94
CA HIS A 793 14.09 7.77 -40.39
C HIS A 793 12.66 7.87 -40.93
N ALA A 794 12.38 8.90 -41.74
CA ALA A 794 11.14 9.06 -42.51
C ALA A 794 11.27 8.44 -43.92
N THR A 795 10.84 7.18 -44.04
CA THR A 795 11.05 6.29 -45.20
C THR A 795 10.29 6.65 -46.47
N VAL A 796 9.14 7.33 -46.36
CA VAL A 796 8.29 7.68 -47.52
C VAL A 796 8.17 9.19 -47.73
N SER A 797 8.40 10.00 -46.68
CA SER A 797 8.03 11.42 -46.69
C SER A 797 9.10 12.36 -46.10
N ARG A 798 8.88 12.97 -44.93
CA ARG A 798 9.53 14.21 -44.47
C ARG A 798 9.73 14.20 -42.95
N GLY A 799 10.40 15.17 -42.35
CA GLY A 799 10.50 15.26 -40.87
C GLY A 799 11.14 14.01 -40.26
N GLY A 800 12.41 13.75 -40.57
CA GLY A 800 13.10 12.51 -40.19
C GLY A 800 13.20 12.31 -38.68
N GLY A 801 13.30 13.38 -37.89
CA GLY A 801 12.99 13.35 -36.46
C GLY A 801 11.51 13.64 -36.22
N LEU A 802 11.08 14.85 -36.57
CA LEU A 802 9.76 15.39 -36.26
C LEU A 802 9.04 15.93 -37.51
N LEU A 803 7.79 15.51 -37.70
CA LEU A 803 6.86 16.07 -38.68
C LEU A 803 5.74 16.85 -37.97
N LEU A 804 5.74 18.17 -38.15
CA LEU A 804 4.65 19.05 -37.79
C LEU A 804 3.83 19.36 -39.04
N THR A 805 2.56 18.97 -39.06
CA THR A 805 1.63 19.36 -40.14
C THR A 805 0.91 20.69 -39.86
N GLU A 806 1.06 21.22 -38.65
CA GLU A 806 0.35 22.39 -38.13
C GLU A 806 1.25 23.63 -37.91
N SER A 807 0.69 24.65 -37.28
CA SER A 807 1.41 25.82 -36.75
C SER A 807 1.00 26.10 -35.31
N GLY A 808 1.89 25.87 -34.35
CA GLY A 808 1.62 26.08 -32.92
C GLY A 808 2.66 25.48 -31.98
N ALA A 809 3.38 24.46 -32.44
CA ALA A 809 4.37 23.76 -31.62
C ALA A 809 5.51 24.68 -31.12
N THR A 810 5.90 24.48 -29.86
CA THR A 810 7.08 25.12 -29.24
C THR A 810 8.11 24.05 -28.89
N ILE A 811 9.35 24.26 -29.33
CA ILE A 811 10.47 23.34 -29.20
C ILE A 811 11.60 24.09 -28.48
N ILE A 812 12.03 23.59 -27.32
CA ILE A 812 13.01 24.24 -26.44
C ILE A 812 14.15 23.26 -26.14
N ASN A 813 15.41 23.72 -26.13
CA ASN A 813 16.58 22.94 -25.69
C ASN A 813 16.62 21.49 -26.23
N THR A 814 16.29 21.32 -27.52
CA THR A 814 16.07 20.01 -28.16
C THR A 814 17.09 19.75 -29.27
N GLU A 815 17.66 18.55 -29.28
CA GLU A 815 18.65 18.10 -30.26
C GLU A 815 18.00 17.29 -31.38
N PHE A 816 18.34 17.61 -32.63
CA PHE A 816 18.02 16.80 -33.81
C PHE A 816 19.34 16.38 -34.48
N ALA A 817 19.77 15.14 -34.25
CA ALA A 817 21.05 14.60 -34.74
C ALA A 817 20.86 13.40 -35.68
N SER A 818 21.57 13.38 -36.82
CA SER A 818 21.64 12.22 -37.74
C SER A 818 20.31 11.70 -38.31
N ASN A 819 19.20 12.44 -38.21
CA ASN A 819 17.89 12.00 -38.68
C ASN A 819 17.75 12.10 -40.21
N ILE A 820 17.02 11.18 -40.81
CA ILE A 820 16.95 10.98 -42.26
C ILE A 820 15.53 11.16 -42.76
N ALA A 821 15.32 11.96 -43.81
CA ALA A 821 14.05 12.08 -44.51
C ALA A 821 14.21 11.96 -46.03
N THR A 822 13.35 11.15 -46.65
CA THR A 822 13.44 10.86 -48.09
C THR A 822 13.02 12.02 -49.01
N SER A 823 12.31 13.05 -48.51
CA SER A 823 11.94 14.25 -49.30
C SER A 823 12.44 15.59 -48.74
N SER A 824 12.16 15.92 -47.47
CA SER A 824 12.51 17.22 -46.90
C SER A 824 12.41 17.26 -45.37
N GLY A 825 13.21 18.11 -44.72
CA GLY A 825 13.24 18.21 -43.26
C GLY A 825 13.87 16.97 -42.63
N GLY A 826 15.19 16.83 -42.70
CA GLY A 826 15.89 15.67 -42.15
C GLY A 826 15.73 15.59 -40.63
N GLY A 827 16.04 16.67 -39.91
CA GLY A 827 15.65 16.83 -38.51
C GLY A 827 14.14 17.08 -38.37
N VAL A 828 13.66 18.20 -38.92
CA VAL A 828 12.28 18.66 -38.75
C VAL A 828 11.64 19.10 -40.07
N TYR A 829 10.37 18.75 -40.27
CA TYR A 829 9.51 19.41 -41.26
C TYR A 829 8.35 20.11 -40.55
N GLY A 830 8.06 21.35 -40.94
CA GLY A 830 6.87 22.09 -40.49
C GLY A 830 7.22 23.45 -39.90
N ARG A 831 6.32 24.02 -39.08
CA ARG A 831 6.48 25.37 -38.51
C ARG A 831 6.14 25.39 -37.03
N GLY A 832 7.02 26.02 -36.25
CA GLY A 832 6.87 26.16 -34.80
C GLY A 832 7.84 27.22 -34.26
N THR A 833 7.84 27.42 -32.95
CA THR A 833 8.84 28.24 -32.25
C THR A 833 9.98 27.35 -31.80
N PHE A 834 11.22 27.66 -32.17
CA PHE A 834 12.41 26.93 -31.75
C PHE A 834 13.29 27.83 -30.89
N ILE A 835 13.70 27.33 -29.72
CA ILE A 835 14.53 28.02 -28.74
C ILE A 835 15.65 27.06 -28.33
N HIS A 836 16.91 27.52 -28.28
CA HIS A 836 18.05 26.72 -27.81
C HIS A 836 18.21 25.33 -28.49
N SER A 837 17.74 25.15 -29.73
CA SER A 837 17.72 23.84 -30.40
C SER A 837 18.91 23.64 -31.34
N THR A 838 19.40 22.41 -31.45
CA THR A 838 20.55 22.02 -32.29
C THR A 838 20.12 21.10 -33.44
N PHE A 839 20.62 21.34 -34.65
CA PHE A 839 20.41 20.52 -35.84
C PHE A 839 21.78 20.13 -36.43
N ALA A 840 22.14 18.85 -36.34
CA ALA A 840 23.43 18.32 -36.79
C ALA A 840 23.28 17.03 -37.62
N ASP A 841 24.09 16.92 -38.68
CA ASP A 841 24.24 15.73 -39.54
C ASP A 841 22.94 15.07 -40.05
N ASN A 842 21.84 15.82 -40.10
CA ASN A 842 20.58 15.32 -40.63
C ASN A 842 20.65 15.21 -42.17
N VAL A 843 19.84 14.32 -42.75
CA VAL A 843 19.90 14.00 -44.18
C VAL A 843 18.53 14.17 -44.82
N ALA A 844 18.37 15.16 -45.71
CA ALA A 844 17.22 15.27 -46.60
C ALA A 844 17.57 15.98 -47.93
N PRO A 845 16.86 15.68 -49.03
CA PRO A 845 17.03 16.40 -50.30
C PRO A 845 16.77 17.91 -50.24
N SER A 846 16.02 18.39 -49.25
CA SER A 846 15.68 19.80 -49.08
C SER A 846 15.44 20.15 -47.61
N GLY A 847 16.26 21.04 -47.04
CA GLY A 847 16.20 21.39 -45.62
C GLY A 847 16.67 20.22 -44.75
N ALA A 848 17.98 20.02 -44.66
CA ALA A 848 18.58 18.91 -43.92
C ALA A 848 18.24 19.00 -42.42
N GLY A 849 18.50 20.15 -41.77
CA GLY A 849 18.06 20.39 -40.39
C GLY A 849 16.56 20.63 -40.32
N LEU A 850 16.06 21.64 -41.07
CA LEU A 850 14.65 22.01 -41.04
C LEU A 850 14.11 22.45 -42.41
N TYR A 851 12.91 21.99 -42.75
CA TYR A 851 12.12 22.50 -43.87
C TYR A 851 10.77 23.08 -43.39
N ALA A 852 10.62 24.39 -43.51
CA ALA A 852 9.37 25.10 -43.22
C ALA A 852 8.56 25.34 -44.51
N PRO A 853 7.37 24.75 -44.67
CA PRO A 853 6.47 25.05 -45.79
C PRO A 853 5.93 26.49 -45.71
N PRO A 854 5.34 27.03 -46.80
CA PRO A 854 4.69 28.35 -46.79
C PRO A 854 3.59 28.45 -45.72
N GLY A 855 3.49 29.58 -45.02
CA GLY A 855 2.57 29.78 -43.89
C GLY A 855 2.84 31.08 -43.11
N PRO A 856 2.36 31.21 -41.86
CA PRO A 856 2.60 32.37 -41.00
C PRO A 856 4.08 32.55 -40.63
N ASP A 857 4.43 33.64 -39.96
CA ASP A 857 5.81 33.90 -39.53
C ASP A 857 6.25 32.87 -38.47
N MET A 858 7.52 32.48 -38.50
CA MET A 858 8.13 31.44 -37.68
C MET A 858 9.34 32.00 -36.92
N SER A 859 9.57 31.58 -35.67
CA SER A 859 10.68 32.07 -34.85
C SER A 859 11.65 30.94 -34.53
N MET A 860 12.94 31.16 -34.80
CA MET A 860 14.05 30.36 -34.29
C MET A 860 14.99 31.29 -33.52
N ARG A 861 15.30 30.97 -32.26
CA ARG A 861 16.15 31.81 -31.40
C ARG A 861 17.17 30.95 -30.68
N HIS A 862 18.41 31.44 -30.55
CA HIS A 862 19.48 30.70 -29.87
C HIS A 862 19.72 29.30 -30.45
N CYS A 863 19.42 29.08 -31.74
CA CYS A 863 19.50 27.77 -32.40
C CYS A 863 20.82 27.61 -33.16
N ALA A 864 21.34 26.38 -33.20
CA ALA A 864 22.50 25.98 -34.00
C ALA A 864 22.05 25.03 -35.13
N ALA A 865 22.46 25.28 -36.38
CA ALA A 865 22.21 24.37 -37.50
C ALA A 865 23.42 24.30 -38.45
N TRP A 866 24.19 23.22 -38.35
CA TRP A 866 25.37 22.98 -39.18
C TRP A 866 25.77 21.48 -39.21
N PRO A 867 26.20 20.91 -40.36
CA PRO A 867 26.21 21.50 -41.70
C PRO A 867 24.80 21.70 -42.30
N ASP A 868 23.78 21.41 -41.49
CA ASP A 868 22.38 21.40 -41.82
C ASP A 868 21.81 22.72 -42.35
N LEU A 869 21.09 22.59 -43.47
CA LEU A 869 20.40 23.70 -44.10
C LEU A 869 19.00 23.89 -43.50
N ILE A 870 18.68 25.12 -43.09
CA ILE A 870 17.33 25.60 -42.79
C ILE A 870 16.72 26.19 -44.08
N VAL A 871 15.54 25.68 -44.49
CA VAL A 871 14.85 26.09 -45.72
C VAL A 871 13.42 26.52 -45.43
N GLY A 872 13.05 27.73 -45.82
CA GLY A 872 11.69 28.24 -45.72
C GLY A 872 11.60 29.73 -46.08
N GLN A 873 10.41 30.30 -45.91
CA GLN A 873 10.17 31.76 -46.01
C GLN A 873 9.64 32.27 -44.66
N ASN A 874 9.85 33.54 -44.35
CA ASN A 874 9.38 34.18 -43.12
C ASN A 874 9.83 33.45 -41.84
N ILE A 875 11.11 33.07 -41.79
CA ILE A 875 11.76 32.57 -40.57
C ILE A 875 12.55 33.74 -39.98
N TYR A 876 12.16 34.17 -38.78
CA TYR A 876 12.92 35.08 -37.94
C TYR A 876 13.99 34.28 -37.20
N MET A 877 15.25 34.71 -37.32
CA MET A 877 16.36 34.11 -36.60
C MET A 877 17.02 35.17 -35.72
N GLY A 878 16.99 34.97 -34.41
CA GLY A 878 17.67 35.83 -33.42
C GLY A 878 18.75 35.03 -32.69
N TRP A 879 19.92 35.65 -32.46
CA TRP A 879 21.02 35.04 -31.68
C TRP A 879 21.39 33.61 -32.11
N SER A 880 21.34 33.30 -33.40
CA SER A 880 21.43 31.93 -33.93
C SER A 880 22.61 31.75 -34.88
N CYS A 881 23.15 30.52 -34.93
CA CYS A 881 24.25 30.10 -35.80
C CYS A 881 23.74 29.11 -36.84
N VAL A 882 23.68 29.50 -38.13
CA VAL A 882 23.18 28.61 -39.18
C VAL A 882 23.96 28.75 -40.49
N ALA A 883 23.91 27.69 -41.31
CA ALA A 883 24.44 27.73 -42.67
C ALA A 883 23.79 28.85 -43.53
N PRO A 884 24.58 29.62 -44.33
CA PRO A 884 24.05 30.73 -45.12
C PRO A 884 23.09 30.27 -46.23
N SER A 885 21.84 30.75 -46.17
CA SER A 885 20.77 30.42 -47.12
C SER A 885 20.10 31.70 -47.67
N PRO A 886 19.86 31.83 -48.98
CA PRO A 886 19.37 33.06 -49.61
C PRO A 886 17.89 33.39 -49.32
N TRP A 887 17.18 32.55 -48.56
CA TRP A 887 15.74 32.68 -48.25
C TRP A 887 15.46 33.18 -46.83
N LEU A 888 16.50 33.38 -46.03
CA LEU A 888 16.42 33.83 -44.64
C LEU A 888 16.17 35.34 -44.57
N LEU A 889 15.20 35.76 -43.74
CA LEU A 889 14.94 37.18 -43.50
C LEU A 889 15.97 37.73 -42.49
N ALA A 890 17.10 38.21 -43.01
CA ALA A 890 18.20 38.81 -42.24
C ALA A 890 17.82 40.19 -41.62
N ASN A 891 16.85 40.20 -40.70
CA ASN A 891 16.37 41.38 -39.95
C ASN A 891 16.33 41.15 -38.43
N GLY A 892 16.87 40.04 -37.92
CA GLY A 892 17.14 39.85 -36.49
C GLY A 892 18.53 40.36 -36.10
N PRO A 893 18.73 40.92 -34.89
CA PRO A 893 20.07 41.16 -34.36
C PRO A 893 20.79 39.83 -34.09
N GLY A 894 22.10 39.79 -34.37
CA GLY A 894 22.96 38.66 -34.01
C GLY A 894 22.65 37.35 -34.76
N VAL A 895 22.92 37.28 -36.06
CA VAL A 895 22.95 36.00 -36.79
C VAL A 895 24.35 35.77 -37.35
N VAL A 896 25.01 34.69 -36.95
CA VAL A 896 26.28 34.29 -37.54
C VAL A 896 26.01 33.45 -38.79
N THR A 897 26.48 33.95 -39.93
CA THR A 897 26.45 33.24 -41.22
C THR A 897 27.85 33.24 -41.80
N HIS A 898 28.71 32.35 -41.30
CA HIS A 898 30.14 32.35 -41.64
C HIS A 898 30.59 31.14 -42.45
N GLN A 899 31.68 31.30 -43.19
CA GLN A 899 32.35 30.24 -43.92
C GLN A 899 33.54 29.73 -43.12
N THR A 900 33.57 28.41 -42.88
CA THR A 900 34.67 27.56 -42.34
C THR A 900 35.18 27.83 -40.90
N PRO A 901 35.30 26.79 -40.05
CA PRO A 901 34.51 25.57 -39.98
C PRO A 901 33.79 25.41 -38.62
N PHE A 902 32.72 24.62 -38.65
CA PHE A 902 32.41 23.65 -37.61
C PHE A 902 32.73 22.32 -38.31
N ASP A 903 33.85 21.68 -37.96
CA ASP A 903 34.29 20.41 -38.52
C ASP A 903 33.48 19.27 -37.87
N PRO A 904 33.10 18.19 -38.57
CA PRO A 904 32.64 16.97 -37.91
C PRO A 904 33.65 16.42 -36.88
N ALA A 905 34.94 16.79 -36.96
CA ALA A 905 35.97 16.51 -35.95
C ALA A 905 36.07 17.56 -34.81
N ASP A 906 35.24 18.61 -34.83
CA ASP A 906 35.02 19.52 -33.69
C ASP A 906 33.93 18.98 -32.73
N LEU A 907 33.33 17.84 -33.08
CA LEU A 907 32.51 16.97 -32.23
C LEU A 907 33.45 15.92 -31.59
N ASP A 908 33.10 15.39 -30.41
CA ASP A 908 33.93 14.36 -29.78
C ASP A 908 33.94 13.04 -30.58
N ASP A 909 35.10 12.61 -31.05
CA ASP A 909 35.33 11.33 -31.75
C ASP A 909 35.65 10.20 -30.74
N ASP A 910 34.93 10.17 -29.62
CA ASP A 910 34.91 9.03 -28.68
C ASP A 910 34.07 7.84 -29.22
N GLY A 911 33.37 8.08 -30.34
CA GLY A 911 32.48 7.15 -31.02
C GLY A 911 31.01 7.25 -30.62
N ARG A 912 30.58 8.36 -30.02
CA ARG A 912 29.20 8.59 -29.51
C ARG A 912 28.57 9.86 -30.08
N VAL A 913 27.35 10.15 -29.66
CA VAL A 913 26.41 11.04 -30.38
C VAL A 913 26.11 12.33 -29.59
N GLU A 914 27.11 12.97 -29.00
CA GLU A 914 26.94 14.20 -28.20
C GLU A 914 27.64 15.39 -28.90
N HIS A 915 26.86 16.40 -29.30
CA HIS A 915 27.34 17.52 -30.12
C HIS A 915 27.59 18.80 -29.29
N TYR A 916 28.80 18.97 -28.75
CA TYR A 916 29.20 20.19 -28.01
C TYR A 916 29.81 21.28 -28.92
N LEU A 917 29.77 22.55 -28.48
CA LEU A 917 30.54 23.63 -29.11
C LEU A 917 32.00 23.58 -28.65
N LEU A 918 32.97 23.66 -29.56
CA LEU A 918 34.37 23.87 -29.16
C LEU A 918 34.61 25.28 -28.58
N PRO A 919 35.51 25.41 -27.58
CA PRO A 919 35.96 26.71 -27.08
C PRO A 919 36.51 27.61 -28.19
N GLY A 920 35.98 28.83 -28.28
CA GLY A 920 36.45 29.86 -29.23
C GLY A 920 35.86 29.76 -30.65
N THR A 921 34.84 28.93 -30.88
CA THR A 921 34.03 29.01 -32.11
C THR A 921 33.25 30.33 -32.16
N ALA A 922 32.79 30.76 -33.35
CA ALA A 922 31.99 31.97 -33.50
C ALA A 922 30.56 31.87 -32.92
N CYS A 923 30.19 30.68 -32.41
CA CYS A 923 28.89 30.37 -31.82
C CYS A 923 28.98 30.16 -30.29
N ALA A 924 30.20 29.98 -29.77
CA ALA A 924 30.47 30.02 -28.34
C ALA A 924 30.33 31.46 -27.82
N ASP A 925 29.87 31.62 -26.58
CA ASP A 925 29.65 32.89 -25.88
C ASP A 925 28.84 33.92 -26.70
N PHE A 926 27.88 33.48 -27.52
CA PHE A 926 27.17 34.35 -28.50
C PHE A 926 25.68 34.59 -28.17
N GLY A 927 25.03 33.69 -27.45
CA GLY A 927 23.63 33.76 -27.08
C GLY A 927 23.37 34.82 -26.01
N GLY A 928 22.61 35.86 -26.35
CA GLY A 928 22.13 36.83 -25.35
C GLY A 928 21.20 36.21 -24.30
N GLU A 929 20.97 36.91 -23.19
CA GLU A 929 19.97 36.53 -22.21
C GLU A 929 18.54 36.61 -22.80
N THR A 930 17.71 35.61 -22.51
CA THR A 930 16.31 35.53 -22.92
C THR A 930 15.44 35.15 -21.71
N ALA A 931 14.26 35.74 -21.60
CA ALA A 931 13.29 35.42 -20.54
C ALA A 931 12.36 34.24 -20.93
N GLU A 932 12.54 33.66 -22.12
CA GLU A 932 11.77 32.52 -22.64
C GLU A 932 12.46 31.17 -22.38
N PHE A 933 13.66 31.18 -21.77
CA PHE A 933 14.42 30.01 -21.36
C PHE A 933 15.06 30.34 -20.00
N ASP A 934 14.98 29.43 -19.02
CA ASP A 934 15.61 29.61 -17.71
C ASP A 934 17.00 28.95 -17.70
N PRO A 935 18.11 29.71 -17.79
CA PRO A 935 19.45 29.12 -17.82
C PRO A 935 19.85 28.43 -16.50
N SER A 936 19.05 28.53 -15.43
CA SER A 936 19.30 27.79 -14.19
C SER A 936 18.99 26.29 -14.28
N VAL A 937 18.27 25.84 -15.32
CA VAL A 937 18.03 24.39 -15.58
C VAL A 937 19.23 23.69 -16.22
N LEU A 938 20.28 24.43 -16.59
CA LEU A 938 21.53 23.89 -17.12
C LEU A 938 22.33 23.20 -15.99
N THR A 939 22.16 21.89 -15.84
CA THR A 939 22.66 21.09 -14.70
C THR A 939 24.10 20.56 -14.85
N THR A 940 24.86 21.06 -15.83
CA THR A 940 25.99 20.30 -16.40
C THR A 940 27.36 20.83 -15.99
N MET A 941 28.26 19.93 -15.57
CA MET A 941 29.68 20.27 -15.36
C MET A 941 30.44 20.45 -16.68
N ALA A 942 29.83 20.16 -17.83
CA ALA A 942 30.45 20.36 -19.14
C ALA A 942 30.61 21.85 -19.51
N SER A 943 29.80 22.75 -18.95
CA SER A 943 29.96 24.21 -19.13
C SER A 943 31.10 24.83 -18.32
N GLN A 944 31.82 24.07 -17.48
CA GLN A 944 32.92 24.61 -16.65
C GLN A 944 34.11 25.15 -17.45
N CYS A 945 34.14 24.93 -18.77
CA CYS A 945 35.14 25.47 -19.69
C CYS A 945 34.71 26.83 -20.32
N THR A 946 33.43 27.22 -20.22
CA THR A 946 32.84 28.46 -20.80
C THR A 946 31.90 29.17 -19.80
N ASP A 947 32.39 29.49 -18.59
CA ASP A 947 31.64 30.34 -17.65
C ASP A 947 32.01 31.83 -17.80
N SER A 948 31.40 32.50 -18.79
CA SER A 948 30.98 33.90 -18.66
C SER A 948 30.02 34.32 -19.76
N SER A 949 28.86 34.89 -19.37
CA SER A 949 27.88 35.56 -20.25
C SER A 949 28.55 36.33 -21.41
N PRO A 950 28.11 36.14 -22.67
CA PRO A 950 26.82 35.53 -23.10
C PRO A 950 26.75 34.00 -23.01
N LEU A 951 25.53 33.44 -23.05
CA LEU A 951 25.28 31.99 -23.07
C LEU A 951 25.72 31.36 -24.40
N ASP A 952 26.07 30.08 -24.38
CA ASP A 952 26.35 29.32 -25.60
C ASP A 952 25.05 29.02 -26.41
N ILE A 953 25.14 29.03 -27.74
CA ILE A 953 24.01 28.73 -28.65
C ILE A 953 23.71 27.22 -28.65
N GLY A 954 22.43 26.86 -28.75
CA GLY A 954 22.00 25.47 -28.89
C GLY A 954 21.83 24.76 -27.56
N VAL A 955 21.94 23.43 -27.62
CA VAL A 955 21.57 22.50 -26.56
C VAL A 955 22.74 22.20 -25.63
N HIS A 956 22.45 22.04 -24.34
CA HIS A 956 23.45 21.78 -23.28
C HIS A 956 22.99 20.64 -22.36
N TYR A 957 23.46 19.42 -22.61
CA TYR A 957 23.16 18.26 -21.76
C TYR A 957 24.29 17.89 -20.80
N THR A 958 23.88 17.32 -19.67
CA THR A 958 24.77 16.58 -18.78
C THR A 958 25.28 15.38 -19.57
N PRO A 959 26.60 15.26 -19.80
CA PRO A 959 27.13 14.10 -20.52
C PRO A 959 26.72 12.84 -19.76
N LEU A 960 26.36 11.78 -20.49
CA LEU A 960 25.81 10.56 -19.89
C LEU A 960 26.80 9.81 -18.95
N PHE A 961 28.05 10.29 -18.86
CA PHE A 961 29.12 9.80 -17.99
C PHE A 961 30.00 10.97 -17.47
N GLU A 962 30.81 10.74 -16.43
CA GLU A 962 31.69 11.78 -15.85
C GLU A 962 32.58 12.46 -16.90
N ALA A 963 32.38 13.77 -17.13
CA ALA A 963 33.31 14.58 -17.88
C ALA A 963 34.65 14.71 -17.13
N GLY A 964 35.76 14.55 -17.85
CA GLY A 964 37.09 14.84 -17.32
C GLY A 964 37.24 16.33 -16.95
N PRO A 965 38.20 16.69 -16.08
CA PRO A 965 38.41 18.08 -15.68
C PRO A 965 38.82 18.96 -16.88
N CYS A 966 38.22 20.16 -16.97
CA CYS A 966 38.62 21.20 -17.93
C CYS A 966 40.14 21.46 -17.90
N GLY A 967 40.77 21.54 -19.08
CA GLY A 967 42.22 21.59 -19.28
C GLY A 967 42.82 22.98 -19.48
#